data_AF-A0A7C3MEU5-F1
#
_entry.id   AF-A0A7C3MEU5-F1
#
_cell.length_a   1.000
_cell.length_b   1.000
_cell.length_c   1.000
_cell.angle_alpha   90.00
_cell.angle_beta   90.00
_cell.angle_gamma   90.00
#
_symmetry.space_group_name_H-M   'P 1'
#
loop_
_entity.id
_entity.type
_entity.pdbx_description
1 polymer ?
#
loop_
_entity_poly.entity_id
_entity_poly.type
_entity_poly.pdbx_seq_one_letter_code
_entity_poly.pdbx_strand_id
1 'polypeptide(L)'
;MACAFYSPSQESLAFTTAAFGWQDNRRFDKVKKNVRTLVCLIGRKRMRKVRAWRDAGGCFMSRVWRAWVGLATAALMCIGHVNLANARTTVGELRCEYLKNPEGIDVLQPRLSWVLHSTERNQRQTAYRVLVASSLAKLHADWGDLWDSGKVESDQSIHVRYAGQPLRSHQVCYWKVRVWDKNGRPTPWSGPARWTMGMLEPSDWKAKWIGLDGEEKTNWLTGTCWIWYPVGEPEKSAPPGTNYFRRIVHIPAGREIKQAIFQYAGDDECRGWLNDRDLGARRGHRNVKYNDITGRLEPGTTYVFGLTGVNRGTNAKPAGVVGLLEIEFKDGTRIVIPTDEQWKVSDREIEGWNKPDFDDSSWVHAKNLGPVGMEPWGNVRTAEDRRLPARWLRKEFALDKDVSRAVVYYSGLGLSELYLNGSKVSDRVLSPALTDYTKRVFYLAFDVTERVQRGRNALGVVLGGGRYYADRSRVYAGTVSYGFPKLLLQLRIEHTDGTVTELVSDESWKLATNGPILANSEFDGEFYDARKEFNGWTKPGFDDSNWLDPQVVAAPAGKLVAQPIPPIRVTQTLKPVALTEPQPGVFVFDMGQNMVGWCRLRVRGPAGTTVTLRHAETLKPDGTLYTANIRGAKATDTYILKGKGLEVYEPRFTYHGFRYVEVRGFPGKPTLGSIEGCVVHDDLEPAGTFLCSNPLLNRIYSNVVWGVRGNYRSIPTDCPQRDERQGWLGDRSEESRGETYLFNNAPLYAKWLQDMSDAQKDSGSIPDVAPPYWPIYNDDVTWPSSAVIIPNTIYRQFADADVIARQYDTAKKWIEHMLSYVKNGIISKDSYGDWCVPPEDPVLIHTKDTNRITSKALLATAYFYHDLRLMQKYATMLGKPADAARFAQLADEIKAAFNREFLDRDRARYDNGTQTSCVLALAFGLVPEEFRARVFAHLVDKIETESKGHIGTGLIGAQHLMRVLSDNGRPDLAYTIATQLDYPSWGYMISKGATTIWELWNGDTADPAMNSHNHVMLVGDLIIWLFEYMAGIAPDDNPPGFKHIIMRPHPVEGLRFVKATHKSPYGLIASHWRKTKAGFDWRITVPPNTTATVFVPATDPKQITVDGKSALQTTVVRFIRAEPGRAVFLVGSGTYRFIAR
;
A
#
# COMPACT_ATOMS: atom_id res chain seq x y z
N MET A 1 22.22 -14.64 32.82
CA MET A 1 23.17 -14.86 33.94
C MET A 1 24.23 -13.77 33.87
N ALA A 2 24.70 -13.24 35.01
CA ALA A 2 25.77 -12.23 35.16
C ALA A 2 25.54 -10.82 34.53
N CYS A 3 26.34 -9.84 34.99
CA CYS A 3 26.20 -8.39 34.78
C CYS A 3 27.55 -7.69 34.54
N ALA A 4 27.51 -6.41 34.15
CA ALA A 4 28.62 -5.42 34.08
C ALA A 4 29.64 -5.66 32.94
N PHE A 5 30.40 -4.66 32.43
CA PHE A 5 30.67 -3.28 32.86
C PHE A 5 30.34 -2.20 31.78
N TYR A 6 30.69 -0.93 32.02
CA TYR A 6 30.35 0.22 31.17
C TYR A 6 31.46 1.30 31.19
N SER A 7 31.55 2.12 30.10
CA SER A 7 32.24 3.44 30.04
C SER A 7 33.79 3.44 29.85
N PRO A 8 34.39 4.52 29.26
CA PRO A 8 34.07 5.14 27.98
C PRO A 8 35.29 5.57 27.12
N SER A 9 35.09 5.86 25.82
CA SER A 9 35.90 6.82 25.05
C SER A 9 35.19 7.27 23.75
N GLN A 10 35.69 8.35 23.13
CA GLN A 10 35.28 8.91 21.81
C GLN A 10 36.05 8.17 20.67
N GLU A 11 35.78 8.30 19.36
CA GLU A 11 35.07 9.33 18.60
C GLU A 11 34.56 8.85 17.21
N SER A 12 33.78 9.69 16.51
CA SER A 12 33.55 9.76 15.04
C SER A 12 33.25 8.50 14.18
N LEU A 13 31.96 8.37 13.81
CA LEU A 13 31.44 8.29 12.43
C LEU A 13 32.21 7.53 11.32
N ALA A 14 31.80 6.29 11.02
CA ALA A 14 31.43 5.82 9.66
C ALA A 14 30.96 4.35 9.70
N PHE A 15 29.74 4.03 9.23
CA PHE A 15 29.33 2.63 9.01
C PHE A 15 28.28 2.48 7.90
N THR A 16 28.72 1.91 6.78
CA THR A 16 27.93 1.10 5.85
C THR A 16 28.58 -0.29 5.77
N THR A 17 27.76 -1.33 5.55
CA THR A 17 28.15 -2.70 5.12
C THR A 17 29.27 -3.45 5.88
N ALA A 18 28.88 -4.29 6.85
CA ALA A 18 29.48 -5.60 7.15
C ALA A 18 28.49 -6.37 8.08
N ALA A 19 27.89 -7.50 7.66
CA ALA A 19 28.47 -8.85 7.57
C ALA A 19 28.78 -9.46 8.96
N PHE A 20 27.88 -10.33 9.44
CA PHE A 20 28.16 -11.22 10.57
C PHE A 20 29.11 -12.33 10.13
N GLY A 21 30.28 -12.42 10.74
CA GLY A 21 31.11 -13.62 10.72
C GLY A 21 30.77 -14.53 11.90
N TRP A 22 30.99 -15.83 11.73
CA TRP A 22 31.17 -16.76 12.83
C TRP A 22 32.58 -17.34 12.79
N GLN A 23 33.10 -17.65 13.97
CA GLN A 23 34.37 -18.36 14.18
C GLN A 23 34.16 -19.86 13.78
N ASP A 24 35.19 -20.69 13.60
CA ASP A 24 36.33 -20.78 14.51
C ASP A 24 37.55 -21.61 13.98
N ASN A 25 38.64 -21.44 14.73
CA ASN A 25 39.72 -22.38 15.02
C ASN A 25 40.86 -22.63 14.01
N ARG A 26 42.02 -22.99 14.59
CA ARG A 26 43.34 -23.08 13.94
C ARG A 26 43.92 -24.49 14.14
N ARG A 27 44.69 -25.04 13.18
CA ARG A 27 45.94 -25.80 13.45
C ARG A 27 46.68 -26.32 12.19
N PHE A 28 48.00 -26.47 12.36
CA PHE A 28 49.00 -27.30 11.66
C PHE A 28 49.32 -27.13 10.14
N ASP A 29 50.46 -26.47 9.90
CA ASP A 29 51.72 -27.02 9.33
C ASP A 29 51.80 -27.77 7.97
N LYS A 30 52.74 -27.27 7.14
CA LYS A 30 53.51 -27.96 6.05
C LYS A 30 52.65 -28.37 4.81
N VAL A 31 53.17 -28.59 3.59
CA VAL A 31 54.51 -28.93 3.04
C VAL A 31 54.82 -28.10 1.75
N LYS A 32 56.10 -28.03 1.29
CA LYS A 32 56.55 -27.44 0.00
C LYS A 32 56.87 -28.52 -1.06
N LYS A 33 56.96 -28.12 -2.35
CA LYS A 33 57.47 -28.86 -3.56
C LYS A 33 56.38 -29.62 -4.37
N ASN A 34 56.47 -29.80 -5.71
CA ASN A 34 57.45 -29.37 -6.73
C ASN A 34 56.94 -29.49 -8.20
N VAL A 35 57.69 -28.86 -9.15
CA VAL A 35 57.91 -29.26 -10.58
C VAL A 35 56.70 -29.20 -11.56
N ARG A 36 56.67 -28.40 -12.64
CA ARG A 36 57.45 -28.36 -13.94
C ARG A 36 57.01 -29.43 -14.97
N THR A 37 56.85 -29.18 -16.28
CA THR A 37 57.13 -27.98 -17.14
C THR A 37 55.96 -27.68 -18.14
N LEU A 38 56.00 -27.35 -19.46
CA LEU A 38 57.02 -27.25 -20.55
C LEU A 38 56.60 -26.25 -21.68
N VAL A 39 57.48 -26.08 -22.69
CA VAL A 39 57.41 -25.47 -24.06
C VAL A 39 56.07 -25.70 -24.81
N CYS A 40 55.46 -24.82 -25.64
CA CYS A 40 55.60 -23.38 -26.01
C CYS A 40 54.26 -22.87 -26.65
N LEU A 41 54.01 -22.13 -27.78
CA LEU A 41 54.57 -21.29 -28.91
C LEU A 41 53.27 -20.66 -29.59
N ILE A 42 53.06 -19.56 -30.33
CA ILE A 42 53.67 -18.36 -31.01
C ILE A 42 52.61 -17.20 -30.86
N GLY A 43 52.87 -15.88 -30.97
CA GLY A 43 54.11 -15.10 -31.03
C GLY A 43 54.00 -13.76 -31.82
N ARG A 44 54.84 -12.76 -31.45
CA ARG A 44 55.06 -11.41 -32.07
C ARG A 44 53.89 -10.42 -31.89
N LYS A 45 54.06 -9.10 -31.61
CA LYS A 45 55.19 -8.17 -31.33
C LYS A 45 54.62 -7.02 -30.42
N ARG A 46 55.27 -5.92 -30.00
CA ARG A 46 56.48 -5.16 -30.45
C ARG A 46 57.29 -4.59 -29.25
N MET A 47 57.72 -3.32 -29.30
CA MET A 47 58.65 -2.58 -28.39
C MET A 47 58.03 -1.20 -28.02
N ARG A 48 58.50 -0.35 -27.06
CA ARG A 48 59.70 -0.22 -26.16
C ARG A 48 59.24 0.60 -24.89
N LYS A 49 59.97 1.29 -23.98
CA LYS A 49 61.37 1.74 -23.78
C LYS A 49 61.62 2.06 -22.25
N VAL A 50 62.86 1.94 -21.77
CA VAL A 50 63.64 2.81 -20.81
C VAL A 50 62.93 3.56 -19.64
N ARG A 51 63.22 3.33 -18.33
CA ARG A 51 64.46 3.53 -17.49
C ARG A 51 64.64 4.98 -16.94
N ALA A 52 65.21 5.27 -15.74
CA ALA A 52 65.66 4.45 -14.59
C ALA A 52 66.07 5.29 -13.33
N TRP A 53 66.11 4.62 -12.15
CA TRP A 53 67.14 4.70 -11.06
C TRP A 53 67.30 5.96 -10.18
N ARG A 54 67.17 5.87 -8.83
CA ARG A 54 68.19 5.67 -7.73
C ARG A 54 68.73 7.02 -7.17
N ASP A 55 69.18 7.17 -5.92
CA ASP A 55 69.48 6.19 -4.85
C ASP A 55 69.29 6.74 -3.40
N ALA A 56 69.70 5.94 -2.40
CA ALA A 56 69.78 6.11 -0.92
C ALA A 56 70.25 7.47 -0.33
N GLY A 57 70.14 7.75 0.99
CA GLY A 57 69.61 7.02 2.17
C GLY A 57 70.27 7.45 3.51
N GLY A 58 69.88 6.86 4.66
CA GLY A 58 70.55 7.00 5.99
C GLY A 58 70.41 8.38 6.71
N CYS A 59 69.80 8.62 7.87
CA CYS A 59 69.52 7.91 9.15
C CYS A 59 70.52 8.21 10.31
N PHE A 60 70.01 8.20 11.56
CA PHE A 60 70.68 8.34 12.89
C PHE A 60 71.08 9.72 13.50
N MET A 61 70.13 10.28 14.26
CA MET A 61 70.19 10.64 15.70
C MET A 61 71.29 11.53 16.35
N SER A 62 70.81 12.61 17.00
CA SER A 62 71.17 13.10 18.37
C SER A 62 72.53 13.81 18.59
N ARG A 63 72.78 14.69 19.58
CA ARG A 63 71.98 15.50 20.55
C ARG A 63 72.94 16.57 21.19
N VAL A 64 72.42 17.50 22.02
CA VAL A 64 73.17 18.45 22.92
C VAL A 64 73.89 19.63 22.21
N TRP A 65 74.09 20.85 22.78
CA TRP A 65 73.15 21.77 23.48
C TRP A 65 73.72 23.22 23.55
N ARG A 66 72.94 24.21 23.09
CA ARG A 66 72.89 25.66 23.49
C ARG A 66 74.09 26.65 23.34
N ALA A 67 73.77 27.73 22.60
CA ALA A 67 74.08 29.17 22.82
C ALA A 67 75.49 29.68 22.43
N TRP A 68 75.69 30.96 22.07
CA TRP A 68 74.90 32.20 22.29
C TRP A 68 74.71 33.09 21.02
N VAL A 69 74.01 34.24 21.20
CA VAL A 69 73.67 35.30 20.21
C VAL A 69 72.54 34.91 19.22
N GLY A 70 71.54 35.75 18.92
CA GLY A 70 71.12 37.02 19.56
C GLY A 70 70.15 37.84 18.70
N LEU A 71 68.93 38.09 19.21
CA LEU A 71 67.96 39.12 18.75
C LEU A 71 67.57 39.19 17.24
N ALA A 72 66.59 38.40 16.77
CA ALA A 72 65.75 38.76 15.60
C ALA A 72 64.43 37.96 15.35
N THR A 73 63.69 37.42 16.33
CA THR A 73 62.30 36.90 16.10
C THR A 73 61.47 36.83 17.38
N ALA A 74 60.63 37.85 17.64
CA ALA A 74 59.78 37.90 18.84
C ALA A 74 58.46 38.69 18.65
N ALA A 75 57.79 38.56 17.49
CA ALA A 75 56.57 39.33 17.20
C ALA A 75 55.49 38.61 16.35
N LEU A 76 55.69 37.36 15.90
CA LEU A 76 54.90 36.76 14.82
C LEU A 76 54.48 35.29 15.00
N MET A 77 54.42 34.79 16.24
CA MET A 77 53.89 33.44 16.57
C MET A 77 52.77 33.45 17.62
N CYS A 78 51.86 34.44 17.54
CA CYS A 78 50.60 34.47 18.30
C CYS A 78 49.36 34.73 17.42
N ILE A 79 49.35 34.23 16.17
CA ILE A 79 48.09 34.01 15.43
C ILE A 79 47.75 32.52 15.54
N GLY A 80 46.98 32.18 16.57
CA GLY A 80 46.44 30.84 16.71
C GLY A 80 45.63 30.49 15.46
N HIS A 81 45.94 29.36 14.84
CA HIS A 81 45.12 28.82 13.75
C HIS A 81 43.83 28.27 14.36
N VAL A 82 42.92 29.18 14.70
CA VAL A 82 41.51 28.87 14.89
C VAL A 82 41.05 28.27 13.56
N ASN A 83 40.80 26.97 13.55
CA ASN A 83 40.11 26.33 12.45
C ASN A 83 38.67 26.85 12.44
N LEU A 84 38.49 28.03 11.83
CA LEU A 84 37.22 28.55 11.35
C LEU A 84 36.77 27.70 10.16
N ALA A 85 36.47 26.43 10.46
CA ALA A 85 35.50 25.66 9.73
C ALA A 85 34.16 26.40 9.88
N ASN A 86 33.98 27.42 9.05
CA ASN A 86 32.78 28.25 9.01
C ASN A 86 31.58 27.32 8.95
N ALA A 87 30.74 27.35 10.00
CA ALA A 87 29.58 26.48 10.20
C ALA A 87 28.45 26.88 9.23
N ARG A 88 28.75 26.79 7.93
CA ARG A 88 27.98 27.42 6.87
C ARG A 88 26.70 26.64 6.66
N THR A 89 25.58 27.30 6.93
CA THR A 89 24.25 26.77 6.59
C THR A 89 24.22 26.46 5.08
N THR A 90 23.71 25.29 4.74
CA THR A 90 23.55 24.80 3.36
C THR A 90 22.10 24.41 3.11
N VAL A 91 21.72 24.31 1.84
CA VAL A 91 20.36 23.97 1.40
C VAL A 91 20.41 22.71 0.54
N GLY A 92 19.55 21.74 0.87
CA GLY A 92 19.53 20.41 0.27
C GLY A 92 18.12 19.83 0.15
N GLU A 93 18.05 18.54 -0.17
CA GLU A 93 16.81 17.74 -0.28
C GLU A 93 15.69 18.40 -1.10
N LEU A 94 16.07 19.05 -2.22
CA LEU A 94 15.15 19.78 -3.09
C LEU A 94 14.04 18.87 -3.65
N ARG A 95 12.79 19.30 -3.49
CA ARG A 95 11.58 18.60 -3.94
C ARG A 95 10.65 19.52 -4.72
N CYS A 96 9.96 18.94 -5.68
CA CYS A 96 8.89 19.55 -6.45
C CYS A 96 7.66 18.63 -6.31
N GLU A 97 6.56 19.14 -5.77
CA GLU A 97 5.39 18.33 -5.35
C GLU A 97 5.79 17.08 -4.54
N TYR A 98 6.55 17.28 -3.44
CA TYR A 98 7.18 16.25 -2.59
C TYR A 98 8.22 15.32 -3.26
N LEU A 99 8.19 15.20 -4.59
CA LEU A 99 9.03 14.29 -5.35
C LEU A 99 10.41 14.89 -5.64
N LYS A 100 11.42 14.01 -5.71
CA LYS A 100 12.78 14.36 -6.14
C LYS A 100 12.87 14.25 -7.66
N ASN A 101 13.12 15.37 -8.34
CA ASN A 101 13.26 15.45 -9.81
C ASN A 101 12.11 14.77 -10.60
N PRO A 102 10.82 15.12 -10.36
CA PRO A 102 9.70 14.47 -11.04
C PRO A 102 9.67 14.76 -12.55
N GLU A 103 9.18 13.78 -13.31
CA GLU A 103 9.11 13.82 -14.77
C GLU A 103 7.66 13.78 -15.24
N GLY A 104 7.27 14.75 -16.06
CA GLY A 104 5.95 14.85 -16.68
C GLY A 104 4.82 15.22 -15.73
N ILE A 105 4.97 16.29 -14.92
CA ILE A 105 3.91 16.77 -14.02
C ILE A 105 2.93 17.74 -14.71
N ASP A 106 1.65 17.70 -14.31
CA ASP A 106 0.60 18.59 -14.83
C ASP A 106 0.31 19.81 -13.94
N VAL A 107 0.95 19.93 -12.78
CA VAL A 107 0.72 21.03 -11.84
C VAL A 107 1.35 22.31 -12.40
N LEU A 108 0.54 23.24 -12.90
CA LEU A 108 0.98 24.47 -13.59
C LEU A 108 1.73 25.47 -12.69
N GLN A 109 1.47 25.46 -11.37
CA GLN A 109 2.18 26.23 -10.36
C GLN A 109 2.78 25.29 -9.31
N PRO A 110 3.82 24.51 -9.67
CA PRO A 110 4.32 23.45 -8.82
C PRO A 110 4.95 24.00 -7.55
N ARG A 111 4.79 23.25 -6.46
CA ARG A 111 5.25 23.61 -5.11
C ARG A 111 6.66 23.09 -4.86
N LEU A 112 7.56 24.00 -4.48
CA LEU A 112 8.96 23.73 -4.22
C LEU A 112 9.23 23.69 -2.71
N SER A 113 10.05 22.73 -2.28
CA SER A 113 10.46 22.55 -0.89
C SER A 113 11.96 22.25 -0.79
N TRP A 114 12.59 22.71 0.30
CA TRP A 114 14.02 22.53 0.57
C TRP A 114 14.33 22.43 2.06
N VAL A 115 15.31 21.57 2.40
CA VAL A 115 15.79 21.38 3.78
C VAL A 115 17.03 22.23 4.02
N LEU A 116 17.14 22.83 5.21
CA LEU A 116 18.33 23.55 5.65
C LEU A 116 19.18 22.63 6.53
N HIS A 117 20.49 22.60 6.30
CA HIS A 117 21.45 21.87 7.14
C HIS A 117 22.45 22.86 7.76
N SER A 118 22.68 22.76 9.07
CA SER A 118 23.68 23.55 9.80
C SER A 118 24.12 22.85 11.08
N THR A 119 25.35 23.15 11.52
CA THR A 119 25.86 22.79 12.84
C THR A 119 25.71 23.93 13.86
N GLU A 120 25.32 25.14 13.42
CA GLU A 120 24.98 26.24 14.32
C GLU A 120 23.61 26.03 14.99
N ARG A 121 23.50 26.35 16.29
CA ARG A 121 22.23 26.40 17.00
C ARG A 121 21.40 27.63 16.64
N ASN A 122 20.09 27.56 16.89
CA ASN A 122 19.09 28.62 16.67
C ASN A 122 19.12 29.15 15.22
N GLN A 123 19.45 28.27 14.28
CA GLN A 123 19.51 28.55 12.86
C GLN A 123 18.12 28.59 12.23
N ARG A 124 17.80 29.71 11.57
CA ARG A 124 16.59 29.93 10.78
C ARG A 124 16.91 30.46 9.38
N GLN A 125 15.91 30.39 8.50
CA GLN A 125 15.82 31.20 7.30
C GLN A 125 15.28 32.59 7.67
N THR A 126 15.73 33.64 6.98
CA THR A 126 15.11 34.98 7.02
C THR A 126 14.56 35.39 5.65
N ALA A 127 15.19 34.91 4.57
CA ALA A 127 14.74 35.11 3.21
C ALA A 127 15.17 33.96 2.30
N TYR A 128 14.59 33.87 1.11
CA TYR A 128 15.04 32.97 0.04
C TYR A 128 15.18 33.69 -1.30
N ARG A 129 15.87 33.06 -2.25
CA ARG A 129 15.78 33.35 -3.70
C ARG A 129 15.81 32.04 -4.46
N VAL A 130 14.81 31.82 -5.31
CA VAL A 130 14.72 30.70 -6.25
C VAL A 130 15.04 31.20 -7.65
N LEU A 131 15.81 30.42 -8.40
CA LEU A 131 15.96 30.56 -9.85
C LEU A 131 15.39 29.32 -10.54
N VAL A 132 14.64 29.51 -11.61
CA VAL A 132 14.14 28.47 -12.52
C VAL A 132 14.47 28.86 -13.95
N ALA A 133 15.09 27.95 -14.69
CA ALA A 133 15.55 28.18 -16.05
C ALA A 133 15.19 27.03 -16.99
N SER A 134 15.05 27.36 -18.28
CA SER A 134 14.75 26.41 -19.36
C SER A 134 15.93 25.50 -19.73
N SER A 135 17.15 25.81 -19.29
CA SER A 135 18.31 24.94 -19.44
C SER A 135 19.29 25.04 -18.27
N LEU A 136 20.05 23.96 -18.05
CA LEU A 136 21.08 23.91 -17.01
C LEU A 136 22.17 24.96 -17.22
N ALA A 137 22.49 25.29 -18.48
CA ALA A 137 23.46 26.33 -18.82
C ALA A 137 23.02 27.73 -18.36
N LYS A 138 21.75 28.09 -18.59
CA LYS A 138 21.16 29.35 -18.09
C LYS A 138 21.16 29.38 -16.55
N LEU A 139 20.77 28.27 -15.92
CA LEU A 139 20.80 28.16 -14.45
C LEU A 139 22.22 28.26 -13.87
N HIS A 140 23.23 27.74 -14.56
CA HIS A 140 24.64 27.88 -14.16
C HIS A 140 25.15 29.33 -14.30
N ALA A 141 24.62 30.10 -15.24
CA ALA A 141 24.89 31.54 -15.41
C ALA A 141 24.07 32.45 -14.47
N ASP A 142 23.45 31.90 -13.42
CA ASP A 142 22.51 32.60 -12.49
C ASP A 142 21.29 33.25 -13.19
N TRP A 143 20.98 32.87 -14.43
CA TRP A 143 19.84 33.40 -15.20
C TRP A 143 18.62 32.49 -15.08
N GLY A 144 17.67 32.88 -14.23
CA GLY A 144 16.35 32.25 -14.11
C GLY A 144 15.38 32.77 -15.17
N ASP A 145 15.49 32.30 -16.41
CA ASP A 145 14.68 32.80 -17.54
C ASP A 145 13.20 32.39 -17.51
N LEU A 146 12.83 31.43 -16.64
CA LEU A 146 11.44 31.07 -16.37
C LEU A 146 10.94 31.72 -15.08
N TRP A 147 11.78 31.76 -14.05
CA TRP A 147 11.50 32.48 -12.80
C TRP A 147 12.79 32.93 -12.10
N ASP A 148 12.78 34.17 -11.61
CA ASP A 148 13.65 34.62 -10.53
C ASP A 148 12.73 35.24 -9.48
N SER A 149 12.72 34.68 -8.26
CA SER A 149 11.85 35.20 -7.19
C SER A 149 12.33 36.54 -6.62
N GLY A 150 13.53 37.00 -6.98
CA GLY A 150 14.24 38.03 -6.20
C GLY A 150 14.55 37.53 -4.79
N LYS A 151 14.99 38.43 -3.90
CA LYS A 151 15.10 38.13 -2.47
C LYS A 151 13.71 38.29 -1.84
N VAL A 152 13.10 37.20 -1.40
CA VAL A 152 11.81 37.20 -0.70
C VAL A 152 12.06 37.06 0.80
N GLU A 153 11.75 38.10 1.58
CA GLU A 153 11.80 38.03 3.05
C GLU A 153 10.69 37.10 3.55
N SER A 154 11.07 35.87 3.93
CA SER A 154 10.18 34.81 4.36
C SER A 154 11.00 33.65 4.94
N ASP A 155 10.49 33.02 6.00
CA ASP A 155 11.04 31.81 6.58
C ASP A 155 10.34 30.52 6.08
N GLN A 156 9.51 30.63 5.04
CA GLN A 156 8.92 29.49 4.35
C GLN A 156 9.99 28.75 3.53
N SER A 157 10.21 27.47 3.84
CA SER A 157 11.12 26.57 3.10
C SER A 157 10.41 25.35 2.51
N ILE A 158 9.08 25.27 2.64
CA ILE A 158 8.25 24.18 2.12
C ILE A 158 7.02 24.75 1.40
N HIS A 159 6.57 24.06 0.37
CA HIS A 159 5.36 24.39 -0.41
C HIS A 159 5.37 25.80 -1.04
N VAL A 160 6.55 26.33 -1.36
CA VAL A 160 6.70 27.62 -2.05
C VAL A 160 6.25 27.45 -3.50
N ARG A 161 5.13 28.05 -3.88
CA ARG A 161 4.61 27.97 -5.26
C ARG A 161 5.56 28.63 -6.24
N TYR A 162 5.76 27.98 -7.38
CA TYR A 162 6.28 28.61 -8.58
C TYR A 162 5.39 29.80 -9.00
N ALA A 163 5.98 30.98 -9.11
CA ALA A 163 5.32 32.23 -9.52
C ALA A 163 6.03 32.90 -10.72
N GLY A 164 6.53 32.07 -11.65
CA GLY A 164 7.21 32.51 -12.87
C GLY A 164 6.32 32.56 -14.11
N GLN A 165 6.97 32.53 -15.28
CA GLN A 165 6.31 32.49 -16.58
C GLN A 165 5.40 31.26 -16.72
N PRO A 166 4.24 31.35 -17.42
CA PRO A 166 3.36 30.22 -17.66
C PRO A 166 4.08 29.02 -18.28
N LEU A 167 3.98 27.88 -17.61
CA LEU A 167 4.62 26.63 -18.03
C LEU A 167 3.84 25.96 -19.17
N ARG A 168 4.56 25.28 -20.06
CA ARG A 168 4.04 24.64 -21.28
C ARG A 168 4.34 23.14 -21.29
N SER A 169 3.59 22.39 -22.07
CA SER A 169 3.77 20.94 -22.24
C SER A 169 5.20 20.59 -22.68
N HIS A 170 5.69 19.45 -22.20
CA HIS A 170 7.08 18.99 -22.35
C HIS A 170 8.20 19.86 -21.75
N GLN A 171 7.94 21.06 -21.24
CA GLN A 171 8.97 22.01 -20.83
C GLN A 171 9.86 21.46 -19.70
N VAL A 172 11.18 21.59 -19.85
CA VAL A 172 12.15 21.29 -18.77
C VAL A 172 12.34 22.53 -17.92
N CYS A 173 12.29 22.36 -16.60
CA CYS A 173 12.53 23.41 -15.62
C CYS A 173 13.67 22.97 -14.70
N TYR A 174 14.86 23.53 -14.92
CA TYR A 174 15.99 23.38 -13.99
C TYR A 174 15.88 24.45 -12.91
N TRP A 175 16.08 24.11 -11.64
CA TRP A 175 15.99 25.10 -10.56
C TRP A 175 17.04 24.94 -9.46
N LYS A 176 17.30 26.03 -8.75
CA LYS A 176 18.14 26.07 -7.55
C LYS A 176 17.66 27.17 -6.60
N VAL A 177 18.03 27.05 -5.34
CA VAL A 177 17.62 27.99 -4.28
C VAL A 177 18.82 28.36 -3.41
N ARG A 178 18.83 29.59 -2.89
CA ARG A 178 19.69 30.01 -1.79
C ARG A 178 18.84 30.73 -0.74
N VAL A 179 19.31 30.72 0.50
CA VAL A 179 18.60 31.32 1.63
C VAL A 179 19.50 32.29 2.38
N TRP A 180 18.89 33.22 3.11
CA TRP A 180 19.58 34.09 4.05
C TRP A 180 19.44 33.51 5.45
N ASP A 181 20.57 33.42 6.14
CA ASP A 181 20.67 32.82 7.46
C ASP A 181 20.15 33.77 8.56
N LYS A 182 20.10 33.30 9.82
CA LYS A 182 19.69 34.08 11.00
C LYS A 182 20.43 35.42 11.19
N ASN A 183 21.64 35.56 10.61
CA ASN A 183 22.51 36.74 10.68
C ASN A 183 22.46 37.57 9.38
N GLY A 184 21.54 37.26 8.45
CA GLY A 184 21.45 37.93 7.14
C GLY A 184 22.53 37.52 6.14
N ARG A 185 23.28 36.43 6.37
CA ARG A 185 24.32 35.95 5.44
C ARG A 185 23.71 34.99 4.40
N PRO A 186 23.95 35.17 3.09
CA PRO A 186 23.48 34.22 2.09
C PRO A 186 24.27 32.89 2.13
N THR A 187 23.54 31.78 2.02
CA THR A 187 24.12 30.46 1.77
C THR A 187 24.77 30.40 0.38
N PRO A 188 25.55 29.36 0.06
CA PRO A 188 25.74 28.98 -1.33
C PRO A 188 24.37 28.74 -2.01
N TRP A 189 24.35 28.76 -3.34
CA TRP A 189 23.29 28.07 -4.08
C TRP A 189 23.29 26.59 -3.71
N SER A 190 22.10 25.99 -3.65
CA SER A 190 21.92 24.55 -3.67
C SER A 190 22.55 23.94 -4.93
N GLY A 191 22.73 22.62 -4.93
CA GLY A 191 22.85 21.89 -6.20
C GLY A 191 21.59 22.11 -7.08
N PRO A 192 21.71 21.99 -8.41
CA PRO A 192 20.57 22.09 -9.30
C PRO A 192 19.65 20.86 -9.17
N ALA A 193 18.34 21.09 -9.19
CA ALA A 193 17.30 20.08 -9.36
C ALA A 193 16.54 20.33 -10.68
N ARG A 194 15.68 19.38 -11.08
CA ARG A 194 14.81 19.53 -12.27
C ARG A 194 13.35 19.21 -11.94
N TRP A 195 12.45 19.65 -12.80
CA TRP A 195 11.23 18.92 -13.12
C TRP A 195 10.96 19.03 -14.63
N THR A 196 10.06 18.20 -15.16
CA THR A 196 9.55 18.37 -16.53
C THR A 196 8.03 18.42 -16.53
N MET A 197 7.46 19.22 -17.43
CA MET A 197 6.02 19.29 -17.62
C MET A 197 5.48 18.12 -18.44
N GLY A 198 4.23 17.78 -18.14
CA GLY A 198 3.45 16.74 -18.79
C GLY A 198 2.91 17.11 -20.16
N MET A 199 1.78 16.47 -20.49
CA MET A 199 0.83 16.82 -21.55
C MET A 199 -0.29 17.63 -20.90
N LEU A 200 -0.24 18.96 -20.99
CA LEU A 200 -1.11 19.84 -20.21
C LEU A 200 -2.51 19.95 -20.83
N GLU A 201 -2.60 19.91 -22.16
CA GLU A 201 -3.84 19.98 -22.91
C GLU A 201 -4.16 18.64 -23.60
N PRO A 202 -5.45 18.27 -23.76
CA PRO A 202 -5.82 17.05 -24.49
C PRO A 202 -5.31 17.01 -25.93
N SER A 203 -5.10 18.18 -26.56
CA SER A 203 -4.58 18.34 -27.92
C SER A 203 -3.06 18.13 -28.06
N ASP A 204 -2.31 18.02 -26.96
CA ASP A 204 -0.90 17.59 -27.01
C ASP A 204 -0.79 16.10 -27.39
N TRP A 205 -1.82 15.30 -27.08
CA TRP A 205 -1.92 13.91 -27.48
C TRP A 205 -2.38 13.78 -28.94
N LYS A 206 -1.48 13.28 -29.77
CA LYS A 206 -1.72 12.88 -31.18
C LYS A 206 -1.89 11.37 -31.33
N ALA A 207 -1.73 10.64 -30.23
CA ALA A 207 -1.80 9.19 -30.17
C ALA A 207 -3.24 8.68 -30.06
N LYS A 208 -3.50 7.53 -30.67
CA LYS A 208 -4.76 6.79 -30.57
C LYS A 208 -4.65 5.75 -29.46
N TRP A 209 -5.76 5.46 -28.79
CA TRP A 209 -5.85 4.28 -27.93
C TRP A 209 -5.88 3.02 -28.80
N ILE A 210 -4.94 2.09 -28.57
CA ILE A 210 -4.85 0.83 -29.32
C ILE A 210 -4.93 -0.38 -28.41
N GLY A 211 -5.50 -1.47 -28.92
CA GLY A 211 -5.72 -2.69 -28.15
C GLY A 211 -6.25 -3.84 -29.01
N LEU A 212 -7.00 -4.73 -28.37
CA LEU A 212 -7.74 -5.82 -29.01
C LEU A 212 -8.90 -6.17 -28.08
N ASP A 213 -9.93 -5.32 -28.09
CA ASP A 213 -11.16 -5.52 -27.32
C ASP A 213 -11.93 -6.72 -27.92
N GLY A 214 -12.75 -7.38 -27.11
CA GLY A 214 -13.49 -8.59 -27.50
C GLY A 214 -14.81 -8.71 -26.72
N GLU A 215 -15.50 -9.84 -26.84
CA GLU A 215 -16.74 -10.09 -26.11
C GLU A 215 -16.47 -10.33 -24.61
N GLU A 216 -17.03 -9.50 -23.74
CA GLU A 216 -16.97 -9.73 -22.30
C GLU A 216 -18.05 -10.74 -21.89
N LYS A 217 -17.67 -12.03 -21.79
CA LYS A 217 -18.49 -13.10 -21.18
C LYS A 217 -18.74 -12.83 -19.68
N THR A 218 -19.64 -11.90 -19.38
CA THR A 218 -20.03 -11.58 -18.01
C THR A 218 -20.93 -12.66 -17.41
N ASN A 219 -22.15 -12.83 -17.93
CA ASN A 219 -23.11 -13.80 -17.39
C ASN A 219 -23.15 -15.10 -18.19
N TRP A 220 -22.62 -16.17 -17.61
CA TRP A 220 -22.68 -17.52 -18.18
C TRP A 220 -24.07 -18.19 -18.04
N LEU A 221 -25.09 -17.46 -17.57
CA LEU A 221 -26.50 -17.85 -17.65
C LEU A 221 -27.31 -16.97 -18.62
N THR A 222 -26.70 -16.04 -19.35
CA THR A 222 -27.42 -15.29 -20.41
C THR A 222 -28.00 -16.26 -21.44
N GLY A 223 -29.28 -16.10 -21.78
CA GLY A 223 -30.00 -17.02 -22.66
C GLY A 223 -30.57 -18.26 -21.95
N THR A 224 -30.50 -18.34 -20.62
CA THR A 224 -31.19 -19.36 -19.81
C THR A 224 -32.48 -18.81 -19.20
N CYS A 225 -33.45 -19.69 -19.01
CA CYS A 225 -34.69 -19.41 -18.30
C CYS A 225 -34.71 -20.09 -16.93
N TRP A 226 -35.39 -19.46 -15.97
CA TRP A 226 -35.90 -20.14 -14.80
C TRP A 226 -36.99 -21.13 -15.22
N ILE A 227 -36.91 -22.37 -14.74
CA ILE A 227 -37.86 -23.44 -15.05
C ILE A 227 -38.38 -24.13 -13.78
N TRP A 228 -39.62 -24.60 -13.81
CA TRP A 228 -40.24 -25.40 -12.73
C TRP A 228 -41.28 -26.39 -13.26
N TYR A 229 -41.86 -27.20 -12.37
CA TYR A 229 -43.04 -28.00 -12.71
C TYR A 229 -44.24 -27.09 -13.02
N PRO A 230 -45.08 -27.40 -14.03
CA PRO A 230 -46.20 -26.55 -14.45
C PRO A 230 -47.37 -26.55 -13.46
N VAL A 231 -47.19 -25.85 -12.33
CA VAL A 231 -48.22 -25.63 -11.31
C VAL A 231 -48.41 -24.13 -11.04
N GLY A 232 -49.48 -23.54 -11.58
CA GLY A 232 -49.83 -22.14 -11.39
C GLY A 232 -48.75 -21.14 -11.84
N GLU A 233 -48.33 -20.28 -10.91
CA GLU A 233 -47.31 -19.24 -11.11
C GLU A 233 -46.12 -19.47 -10.14
N PRO A 234 -45.24 -20.46 -10.40
CA PRO A 234 -44.13 -20.79 -9.50
C PRO A 234 -43.21 -19.63 -9.17
N GLU A 235 -43.11 -18.65 -10.06
CA GLU A 235 -42.37 -17.40 -9.88
C GLU A 235 -42.94 -16.46 -8.81
N LYS A 236 -44.19 -16.69 -8.37
CA LYS A 236 -44.85 -15.96 -7.28
C LYS A 236 -45.16 -16.89 -6.09
N SER A 237 -45.66 -18.09 -6.38
CA SER A 237 -46.04 -19.07 -5.35
C SER A 237 -46.14 -20.49 -5.93
N ALA A 238 -45.20 -21.35 -5.53
CA ALA A 238 -45.23 -22.80 -5.74
C ALA A 238 -45.39 -23.53 -4.39
N PRO A 239 -45.97 -24.74 -4.36
CA PRO A 239 -46.01 -25.56 -3.15
C PRO A 239 -44.59 -26.01 -2.73
N PRO A 240 -44.33 -26.21 -1.42
CA PRO A 240 -43.12 -26.88 -0.95
C PRO A 240 -43.03 -28.30 -1.50
N GLY A 241 -41.83 -28.73 -1.90
CA GLY A 241 -41.64 -30.02 -2.58
C GLY A 241 -40.27 -30.13 -3.28
N THR A 242 -40.04 -31.26 -3.94
CA THR A 242 -38.86 -31.48 -4.79
C THR A 242 -39.29 -31.87 -6.19
N ASN A 243 -38.79 -31.16 -7.19
CA ASN A 243 -39.00 -31.46 -8.60
C ASN A 243 -37.71 -32.01 -9.23
N TYR A 244 -37.87 -32.96 -10.13
CA TYR A 244 -36.81 -33.69 -10.81
C TYR A 244 -36.84 -33.30 -12.28
N PHE A 245 -35.72 -32.81 -12.82
CA PHE A 245 -35.61 -32.25 -14.17
C PHE A 245 -34.56 -33.01 -14.97
N ARG A 246 -34.87 -33.36 -16.22
CA ARG A 246 -34.04 -34.24 -17.06
C ARG A 246 -33.84 -33.66 -18.47
N ARG A 247 -32.63 -33.78 -18.99
CA ARG A 247 -32.23 -33.41 -20.36
C ARG A 247 -31.24 -34.42 -20.92
N ILE A 248 -31.60 -35.06 -22.03
CA ILE A 248 -30.71 -35.99 -22.75
C ILE A 248 -29.86 -35.19 -23.74
N VAL A 249 -28.55 -35.48 -23.80
CA VAL A 249 -27.57 -34.74 -24.62
C VAL A 249 -26.63 -35.72 -25.31
N HIS A 250 -26.60 -35.70 -26.64
CA HIS A 250 -25.64 -36.45 -27.44
C HIS A 250 -24.41 -35.59 -27.79
N ILE A 251 -23.21 -36.08 -27.52
CA ILE A 251 -21.96 -35.40 -27.87
C ILE A 251 -21.46 -35.94 -29.21
N PRO A 252 -21.26 -35.12 -30.25
CA PRO A 252 -20.79 -35.59 -31.56
C PRO A 252 -19.45 -36.32 -31.49
N ALA A 253 -19.33 -37.42 -32.23
CA ALA A 253 -18.08 -38.16 -32.38
C ALA A 253 -17.00 -37.35 -33.14
N GLY A 254 -15.73 -37.72 -32.95
CA GLY A 254 -14.60 -37.17 -33.72
C GLY A 254 -14.17 -35.73 -33.37
N ARG A 255 -14.79 -35.08 -32.37
CA ARG A 255 -14.49 -33.71 -31.96
C ARG A 255 -13.93 -33.68 -30.54
N GLU A 256 -12.69 -33.23 -30.39
CA GLU A 256 -12.02 -33.23 -29.08
C GLU A 256 -12.51 -32.07 -28.19
N ILE A 257 -13.01 -32.41 -27.00
CA ILE A 257 -13.50 -31.44 -26.01
C ILE A 257 -12.30 -30.64 -25.46
N LYS A 258 -12.43 -29.32 -25.43
CA LYS A 258 -11.49 -28.37 -24.81
C LYS A 258 -11.90 -28.07 -23.37
N GLN A 259 -13.19 -27.85 -23.13
CA GLN A 259 -13.78 -27.64 -21.81
C GLN A 259 -15.26 -28.04 -21.82
N ALA A 260 -15.77 -28.59 -20.71
CA ALA A 260 -17.20 -28.78 -20.50
C ALA A 260 -17.59 -28.36 -19.07
N ILE A 261 -18.48 -27.37 -18.97
CA ILE A 261 -18.97 -26.80 -17.71
C ILE A 261 -20.47 -27.04 -17.60
N PHE A 262 -20.92 -27.60 -16.46
CA PHE A 262 -22.34 -27.66 -16.10
C PHE A 262 -22.59 -26.93 -14.79
N GLN A 263 -23.44 -25.92 -14.82
CA GLN A 263 -23.72 -25.03 -13.70
C GLN A 263 -25.22 -24.77 -13.51
N TYR A 264 -25.64 -24.57 -12.27
CA TYR A 264 -27.06 -24.45 -11.91
C TYR A 264 -27.29 -23.74 -10.57
N ALA A 265 -28.45 -23.12 -10.40
CA ALA A 265 -28.96 -22.55 -9.16
C ALA A 265 -30.45 -22.92 -8.98
N GLY A 266 -31.00 -22.74 -7.78
CA GLY A 266 -32.41 -22.96 -7.51
C GLY A 266 -32.88 -22.33 -6.22
N ASP A 267 -34.20 -22.17 -6.11
CA ASP A 267 -34.87 -21.59 -4.94
C ASP A 267 -35.71 -22.67 -4.21
N ASP A 268 -35.40 -23.07 -2.98
CA ASP A 268 -34.25 -22.67 -2.15
C ASP A 268 -32.95 -23.43 -2.49
N GLU A 269 -33.03 -24.53 -3.22
CA GLU A 269 -31.90 -25.44 -3.41
C GLU A 269 -31.96 -26.13 -4.78
N CYS A 270 -30.80 -26.31 -5.42
CA CYS A 270 -30.64 -27.13 -6.61
C CYS A 270 -29.44 -28.07 -6.47
N ARG A 271 -29.62 -29.35 -6.80
CA ARG A 271 -28.56 -30.35 -6.99
C ARG A 271 -28.57 -30.81 -8.43
N GLY A 272 -27.40 -31.09 -9.01
CA GLY A 272 -27.27 -31.50 -10.39
C GLY A 272 -26.57 -32.84 -10.53
N TRP A 273 -26.80 -33.47 -11.67
CA TRP A 273 -26.50 -34.87 -11.95
C TRP A 273 -25.91 -35.02 -13.36
N LEU A 274 -24.95 -35.91 -13.51
CA LEU A 274 -24.43 -36.38 -14.80
C LEU A 274 -24.57 -37.90 -14.83
N ASN A 275 -25.57 -38.41 -15.56
CA ASN A 275 -26.12 -39.75 -15.37
C ASN A 275 -26.47 -39.97 -13.87
N ASP A 276 -26.09 -41.11 -13.31
CA ASP A 276 -26.21 -41.48 -11.89
C ASP A 276 -25.32 -40.65 -10.94
N ARG A 277 -24.37 -39.85 -11.48
CA ARG A 277 -23.32 -39.19 -10.71
C ARG A 277 -23.77 -37.84 -10.16
N ASP A 278 -23.92 -37.77 -8.84
CA ASP A 278 -24.16 -36.52 -8.11
C ASP A 278 -22.99 -35.53 -8.31
N LEU A 279 -23.32 -34.29 -8.65
CA LEU A 279 -22.38 -33.16 -8.77
C LEU A 279 -22.44 -32.24 -7.54
N GLY A 280 -23.46 -32.40 -6.70
CA GLY A 280 -23.65 -31.75 -5.40
C GLY A 280 -24.69 -30.63 -5.43
N ALA A 281 -25.33 -30.43 -4.28
CA ALA A 281 -26.32 -29.39 -4.05
C ALA A 281 -25.70 -27.99 -3.87
N ARG A 282 -26.51 -26.96 -4.08
CA ARG A 282 -26.30 -25.59 -3.58
C ARG A 282 -27.63 -24.96 -3.16
N ARG A 283 -27.60 -24.24 -2.03
CA ARG A 283 -28.71 -23.41 -1.55
C ARG A 283 -28.59 -21.96 -2.01
N GLY A 284 -29.75 -21.35 -2.24
CA GLY A 284 -29.97 -19.95 -2.59
C GLY A 284 -29.87 -19.68 -4.09
N HIS A 285 -30.95 -19.16 -4.68
CA HIS A 285 -31.06 -18.76 -6.09
C HIS A 285 -29.92 -17.84 -6.57
N ARG A 286 -29.37 -17.00 -5.68
CA ARG A 286 -28.43 -15.92 -6.02
C ARG A 286 -27.06 -16.36 -6.56
N ASN A 287 -26.68 -17.63 -6.45
CA ASN A 287 -25.33 -18.09 -6.84
C ASN A 287 -25.37 -19.50 -7.44
N VAL A 288 -24.66 -19.74 -8.54
CA VAL A 288 -24.59 -21.08 -9.14
C VAL A 288 -23.69 -22.03 -8.35
N LYS A 289 -24.05 -23.31 -8.37
CA LYS A 289 -23.09 -24.41 -8.29
C LYS A 289 -22.41 -24.53 -9.66
N TYR A 290 -21.08 -24.52 -9.68
CA TYR A 290 -20.26 -24.66 -10.90
C TYR A 290 -19.55 -26.01 -10.86
N ASN A 291 -19.55 -26.74 -11.98
CA ASN A 291 -18.84 -28.00 -12.12
C ASN A 291 -18.08 -28.02 -13.45
N ASP A 292 -16.75 -28.16 -13.38
CA ASP A 292 -15.97 -28.62 -14.51
C ASP A 292 -16.15 -30.15 -14.63
N ILE A 293 -16.64 -30.58 -15.78
CA ILE A 293 -16.91 -31.98 -16.12
C ILE A 293 -16.15 -32.39 -17.39
N THR A 294 -15.15 -31.62 -17.83
CA THR A 294 -14.37 -31.86 -19.05
C THR A 294 -13.82 -33.28 -19.10
N GLY A 295 -13.18 -33.75 -18.01
CA GLY A 295 -12.68 -35.12 -17.87
C GLY A 295 -13.73 -36.17 -17.48
N ARG A 296 -15.01 -35.94 -17.82
CA ARG A 296 -16.13 -36.86 -17.56
C ARG A 296 -17.02 -37.12 -18.79
N LEU A 297 -16.71 -36.49 -19.91
CA LEU A 297 -17.48 -36.53 -21.15
C LEU A 297 -16.63 -37.07 -22.30
N GLU A 298 -17.21 -37.94 -23.13
CA GLU A 298 -16.55 -38.60 -24.26
C GLU A 298 -17.26 -38.24 -25.58
N PRO A 299 -16.53 -37.87 -26.65
CA PRO A 299 -17.10 -37.63 -27.97
C PRO A 299 -17.73 -38.91 -28.56
N GLY A 300 -18.98 -38.81 -29.01
CA GLY A 300 -19.79 -39.93 -29.51
C GLY A 300 -20.77 -40.49 -28.48
N THR A 301 -20.65 -40.11 -27.20
CA THR A 301 -21.46 -40.66 -26.11
C THR A 301 -22.68 -39.77 -25.79
N THR A 302 -23.79 -40.41 -25.42
CA THR A 302 -25.01 -39.74 -24.95
C THR A 302 -25.06 -39.74 -23.41
N TYR A 303 -25.37 -38.59 -22.82
CA TYR A 303 -25.43 -38.37 -21.39
C TYR A 303 -26.79 -37.79 -20.96
N VAL A 304 -27.16 -38.04 -19.71
CA VAL A 304 -28.26 -37.37 -19.03
C VAL A 304 -27.70 -36.27 -18.15
N PHE A 305 -28.21 -35.06 -18.34
CA PHE A 305 -28.04 -33.95 -17.43
C PHE A 305 -29.31 -33.81 -16.61
N GLY A 306 -29.16 -33.92 -15.29
CA GLY A 306 -30.27 -33.86 -14.36
C GLY A 306 -30.14 -32.69 -13.40
N LEU A 307 -31.27 -32.12 -12.97
CA LEU A 307 -31.36 -31.21 -11.83
C LEU A 307 -32.45 -31.71 -10.87
N THR A 308 -32.30 -31.44 -9.59
CA THR A 308 -33.35 -31.61 -8.58
C THR A 308 -33.49 -30.30 -7.80
N GLY A 309 -34.63 -29.64 -7.95
CA GLY A 309 -34.94 -28.36 -7.30
C GLY A 309 -35.84 -28.56 -6.09
N VAL A 310 -35.49 -27.96 -4.95
CA VAL A 310 -36.22 -28.13 -3.68
C VAL A 310 -36.76 -26.80 -3.17
N ASN A 311 -38.09 -26.65 -3.15
CA ASN A 311 -38.78 -25.56 -2.47
C ASN A 311 -39.00 -25.95 -1.00
N ARG A 312 -38.35 -25.26 -0.07
CA ARG A 312 -38.25 -25.62 1.36
C ARG A 312 -39.13 -24.76 2.25
N GLY A 313 -39.87 -25.40 3.15
CA GLY A 313 -40.71 -24.76 4.16
C GLY A 313 -42.08 -25.43 4.26
N THR A 314 -43.01 -24.79 4.96
CA THR A 314 -44.41 -25.23 5.10
C THR A 314 -45.38 -24.44 4.22
N ASN A 315 -44.95 -23.29 3.69
CA ASN A 315 -45.81 -22.31 3.03
C ASN A 315 -45.41 -22.18 1.55
N ALA A 316 -46.39 -21.97 0.68
CA ALA A 316 -46.13 -21.73 -0.74
C ALA A 316 -45.47 -20.36 -0.95
N LYS A 317 -44.48 -20.31 -1.87
CA LYS A 317 -43.58 -19.18 -2.13
C LYS A 317 -42.87 -19.37 -3.50
N PRO A 318 -42.11 -18.39 -4.02
CA PRO A 318 -41.40 -18.56 -5.28
C PRO A 318 -40.48 -19.79 -5.32
N ALA A 319 -40.47 -20.50 -6.45
CA ALA A 319 -39.60 -21.64 -6.70
C ALA A 319 -39.21 -21.77 -8.18
N GLY A 320 -37.99 -22.22 -8.42
CA GLY A 320 -37.42 -22.38 -9.76
C GLY A 320 -36.03 -23.01 -9.73
N VAL A 321 -35.59 -23.57 -10.85
CA VAL A 321 -34.17 -23.86 -11.13
C VAL A 321 -33.72 -23.16 -12.41
N VAL A 322 -32.44 -22.85 -12.51
CA VAL A 322 -31.81 -22.26 -13.70
C VAL A 322 -30.42 -22.86 -13.89
N GLY A 323 -29.95 -23.03 -15.12
CA GLY A 323 -28.64 -23.62 -15.39
C GLY A 323 -28.20 -23.57 -16.86
N LEU A 324 -26.92 -23.87 -17.07
CA LEU A 324 -26.31 -23.99 -18.40
C LEU A 324 -25.30 -25.15 -18.42
N LEU A 325 -25.35 -25.93 -19.49
CA LEU A 325 -24.24 -26.76 -19.97
C LEU A 325 -23.58 -26.05 -21.17
N GLU A 326 -22.29 -25.72 -21.07
CA GLU A 326 -21.47 -25.26 -22.20
C GLU A 326 -20.32 -26.27 -22.43
N ILE A 327 -20.23 -26.81 -23.65
CA ILE A 327 -19.15 -27.68 -24.12
C ILE A 327 -18.43 -26.95 -25.25
N GLU A 328 -17.19 -26.55 -25.02
CA GLU A 328 -16.30 -25.98 -26.03
C GLU A 328 -15.35 -27.06 -26.55
N PHE A 329 -15.17 -27.11 -27.86
CA PHE A 329 -14.28 -28.06 -28.53
C PHE A 329 -12.98 -27.37 -28.98
N LYS A 330 -11.92 -28.14 -29.26
CA LYS A 330 -10.63 -27.57 -29.72
C LYS A 330 -10.71 -26.88 -31.09
N ASP A 331 -11.74 -27.18 -31.88
CA ASP A 331 -12.08 -26.47 -33.12
C ASP A 331 -12.66 -25.05 -32.91
N GLY A 332 -12.95 -24.66 -31.66
CA GLY A 332 -13.46 -23.35 -31.28
C GLY A 332 -14.99 -23.20 -31.32
N THR A 333 -15.71 -24.14 -31.93
CA THR A 333 -17.18 -24.17 -31.90
C THR A 333 -17.70 -24.93 -30.67
N ARG A 334 -19.00 -24.81 -30.38
CA ARG A 334 -19.56 -25.15 -29.06
C ARG A 334 -20.91 -25.87 -29.13
N ILE A 335 -21.27 -26.56 -28.06
CA ILE A 335 -22.63 -26.97 -27.73
C ILE A 335 -23.05 -26.21 -26.47
N VAL A 336 -24.25 -25.63 -26.48
CA VAL A 336 -24.79 -24.77 -25.43
C VAL A 336 -26.21 -25.21 -25.15
N ILE A 337 -26.50 -25.64 -23.92
CA ILE A 337 -27.80 -26.22 -23.53
C ILE A 337 -28.29 -25.52 -22.25
N PRO A 338 -29.19 -24.52 -22.37
CA PRO A 338 -29.76 -23.80 -21.23
C PRO A 338 -30.81 -24.64 -20.51
N THR A 339 -31.23 -24.20 -19.32
CA THR A 339 -32.57 -24.52 -18.79
C THR A 339 -33.63 -23.78 -19.61
N ASP A 340 -34.52 -24.56 -20.21
CA ASP A 340 -35.59 -24.13 -21.10
C ASP A 340 -36.75 -25.16 -21.08
N GLU A 341 -37.77 -24.93 -21.92
CA GLU A 341 -38.97 -25.79 -22.05
C GLU A 341 -38.66 -27.18 -22.65
N GLN A 342 -37.44 -27.40 -23.15
CA GLN A 342 -36.99 -28.68 -23.68
C GLN A 342 -36.44 -29.62 -22.59
N TRP A 343 -36.43 -29.18 -21.33
CA TRP A 343 -36.25 -30.04 -20.16
C TRP A 343 -37.57 -30.73 -19.81
N LYS A 344 -37.48 -32.04 -19.52
CA LYS A 344 -38.56 -32.80 -18.90
C LYS A 344 -38.56 -32.56 -17.39
N VAL A 345 -39.72 -32.63 -16.74
CA VAL A 345 -39.86 -32.49 -15.28
C VAL A 345 -40.92 -33.43 -14.69
N SER A 346 -40.69 -33.89 -13.46
CA SER A 346 -41.68 -34.55 -12.59
C SER A 346 -41.71 -33.93 -11.20
N ASP A 347 -42.88 -33.95 -10.56
CA ASP A 347 -43.13 -33.58 -9.16
C ASP A 347 -42.81 -34.71 -8.16
N ARG A 348 -42.34 -35.86 -8.65
CA ARG A 348 -42.09 -37.08 -7.88
C ARG A 348 -40.76 -37.71 -8.26
N GLU A 349 -40.11 -38.35 -7.29
CA GLU A 349 -38.95 -39.18 -7.57
C GLU A 349 -39.41 -40.51 -8.20
N ILE A 350 -38.72 -40.93 -9.25
CA ILE A 350 -38.88 -42.25 -9.88
C ILE A 350 -37.49 -42.89 -9.91
N GLU A 351 -37.37 -44.14 -9.48
CA GLU A 351 -36.06 -44.78 -9.37
C GLU A 351 -35.34 -44.82 -10.73
N GLY A 352 -34.08 -44.38 -10.75
CA GLY A 352 -33.27 -44.35 -11.98
C GLY A 352 -33.60 -43.23 -12.96
N TRP A 353 -34.41 -42.23 -12.61
CA TRP A 353 -34.80 -41.10 -13.48
C TRP A 353 -33.62 -40.37 -14.16
N ASN A 354 -32.42 -40.47 -13.61
CA ASN A 354 -31.20 -39.84 -14.12
C ASN A 354 -30.34 -40.76 -15.02
N LYS A 355 -30.74 -42.00 -15.30
CA LYS A 355 -29.98 -42.94 -16.17
C LYS A 355 -30.31 -42.78 -17.66
N PRO A 356 -29.38 -42.99 -18.60
CA PRO A 356 -29.63 -42.82 -20.05
C PRO A 356 -30.79 -43.65 -20.63
N ASP A 357 -31.04 -44.83 -20.07
CA ASP A 357 -32.06 -45.81 -20.47
C ASP A 357 -33.45 -45.57 -19.85
N PHE A 358 -33.60 -44.59 -18.97
CA PHE A 358 -34.88 -44.25 -18.34
C PHE A 358 -35.91 -43.64 -19.32
N ASP A 359 -37.13 -44.17 -19.30
CA ASP A 359 -38.28 -43.67 -20.07
C ASP A 359 -38.93 -42.45 -19.40
N ASP A 360 -38.66 -41.27 -19.95
CA ASP A 360 -39.26 -39.99 -19.54
C ASP A 360 -40.53 -39.60 -20.34
N SER A 361 -41.13 -40.53 -21.10
CA SER A 361 -42.38 -40.29 -21.86
C SER A 361 -43.54 -39.82 -20.97
N SER A 362 -43.57 -40.27 -19.71
CA SER A 362 -44.53 -39.87 -18.67
C SER A 362 -44.27 -38.48 -18.07
N TRP A 363 -43.12 -37.85 -18.34
CA TRP A 363 -42.75 -36.55 -17.77
C TRP A 363 -43.28 -35.40 -18.63
N VAL A 364 -43.74 -34.35 -17.96
CA VAL A 364 -44.19 -33.11 -18.62
C VAL A 364 -43.00 -32.23 -19.01
N HIS A 365 -43.24 -31.24 -19.86
CA HIS A 365 -42.24 -30.20 -20.13
C HIS A 365 -42.18 -29.19 -18.99
N ALA A 366 -40.99 -28.69 -18.68
CA ALA A 366 -40.81 -27.71 -17.63
C ALA A 366 -41.43 -26.35 -18.02
N LYS A 367 -42.19 -25.74 -17.11
CA LYS A 367 -42.75 -24.39 -17.32
C LYS A 367 -41.59 -23.39 -17.29
N ASN A 368 -41.41 -22.66 -18.37
CA ASN A 368 -40.60 -21.45 -18.42
C ASN A 368 -41.25 -20.35 -17.58
N LEU A 369 -40.49 -19.81 -16.63
CA LEU A 369 -40.94 -18.76 -15.72
C LEU A 369 -40.47 -17.36 -16.18
N GLY A 370 -39.43 -17.32 -17.02
CA GLY A 370 -38.80 -16.11 -17.52
C GLY A 370 -37.26 -16.18 -17.50
N PRO A 371 -36.56 -15.15 -18.03
CA PRO A 371 -35.12 -15.16 -18.18
C PRO A 371 -34.39 -14.98 -16.84
N VAL A 372 -33.13 -15.45 -16.77
CA VAL A 372 -32.24 -15.05 -15.67
C VAL A 372 -32.12 -13.52 -15.60
N GLY A 373 -32.15 -12.94 -14.40
CA GLY A 373 -32.25 -11.49 -14.20
C GLY A 373 -33.63 -11.00 -13.77
N MET A 374 -34.69 -11.79 -13.94
CA MET A 374 -36.05 -11.43 -13.50
C MET A 374 -36.22 -11.41 -11.98
N GLU A 375 -37.09 -10.55 -11.46
CA GLU A 375 -37.62 -10.65 -10.10
C GLU A 375 -38.48 -11.92 -9.94
N PRO A 376 -38.48 -12.59 -8.77
CA PRO A 376 -37.89 -12.16 -7.49
C PRO A 376 -36.41 -12.54 -7.28
N TRP A 377 -35.77 -13.16 -8.29
CA TRP A 377 -34.44 -13.77 -8.14
C TRP A 377 -33.28 -12.86 -8.56
N GLY A 378 -33.53 -11.92 -9.46
CA GLY A 378 -32.56 -10.98 -10.00
C GLY A 378 -31.40 -11.65 -10.74
N ASN A 379 -30.23 -11.00 -10.70
CA ASN A 379 -29.02 -11.48 -11.33
C ASN A 379 -28.33 -12.60 -10.54
N VAL A 380 -28.27 -13.80 -11.13
CA VAL A 380 -27.58 -14.96 -10.56
C VAL A 380 -26.06 -14.85 -10.75
N ARG A 381 -25.31 -15.08 -9.68
CA ARG A 381 -23.84 -15.02 -9.67
C ARG A 381 -23.25 -16.34 -10.16
N THR A 382 -22.64 -16.29 -11.34
CA THR A 382 -21.85 -17.37 -11.93
C THR A 382 -20.42 -17.37 -11.35
N ALA A 383 -19.77 -18.54 -11.33
CA ALA A 383 -18.31 -18.57 -11.16
C ALA A 383 -17.66 -18.07 -12.45
N GLU A 384 -16.59 -17.30 -12.35
CA GLU A 384 -15.96 -16.62 -13.50
C GLU A 384 -14.50 -17.07 -13.63
N ASP A 385 -14.10 -17.50 -14.83
CA ASP A 385 -12.69 -17.56 -15.21
C ASP A 385 -12.39 -16.44 -16.21
N ARG A 386 -12.01 -15.28 -15.66
CA ARG A 386 -11.71 -14.05 -16.40
C ARG A 386 -10.21 -13.82 -16.55
N ARG A 387 -9.44 -14.91 -16.68
CA ARG A 387 -7.98 -14.84 -16.88
C ARG A 387 -7.65 -14.56 -18.34
N LEU A 388 -6.95 -13.45 -18.61
CA LEU A 388 -6.48 -13.09 -19.95
C LEU A 388 -4.97 -13.38 -20.13
N PRO A 389 -4.52 -13.76 -21.33
CA PRO A 389 -3.11 -13.68 -21.69
C PRO A 389 -2.66 -12.21 -21.76
N ALA A 390 -1.39 -11.94 -21.52
CA ALA A 390 -0.86 -10.60 -21.67
C ALA A 390 -0.83 -10.16 -23.14
N ARG A 391 -1.06 -8.87 -23.40
CA ARG A 391 -0.97 -8.29 -24.75
C ARG A 391 0.44 -7.75 -24.97
N TRP A 392 1.07 -8.13 -26.07
CA TRP A 392 2.42 -7.72 -26.45
C TRP A 392 2.29 -6.80 -27.66
N LEU A 393 2.68 -5.54 -27.54
CA LEU A 393 2.55 -4.53 -28.59
C LEU A 393 3.93 -3.99 -28.97
N ARG A 394 4.27 -3.92 -30.26
CA ARG A 394 5.56 -3.36 -30.74
C ARG A 394 5.42 -2.42 -31.92
N LYS A 395 6.42 -1.57 -32.12
CA LYS A 395 6.61 -0.76 -33.34
C LYS A 395 8.10 -0.49 -33.57
N GLU A 396 8.56 -0.68 -34.80
CA GLU A 396 9.87 -0.21 -35.23
C GLU A 396 9.78 1.18 -35.84
N PHE A 397 10.88 1.93 -35.74
CA PHE A 397 11.03 3.24 -36.36
C PHE A 397 12.50 3.50 -36.69
N ALA A 398 12.77 4.47 -37.54
CA ALA A 398 14.13 4.88 -37.89
C ALA A 398 14.35 6.36 -37.59
N LEU A 399 15.56 6.72 -37.15
CA LEU A 399 16.01 8.10 -36.97
C LEU A 399 17.20 8.37 -37.90
N ASP A 400 17.05 9.35 -38.78
CA ASP A 400 18.06 9.81 -39.74
C ASP A 400 18.94 10.93 -39.16
N LYS A 401 18.37 11.75 -38.26
CA LYS A 401 18.98 12.88 -37.56
C LYS A 401 19.51 12.53 -36.17
N ASP A 402 20.41 13.37 -35.66
CA ASP A 402 20.93 13.30 -34.30
C ASP A 402 19.92 13.88 -33.28
N VAL A 403 19.88 13.32 -32.08
CA VAL A 403 18.87 13.60 -31.05
C VAL A 403 19.44 14.53 -29.97
N SER A 404 18.69 15.56 -29.59
CA SER A 404 19.01 16.43 -28.44
C SER A 404 18.27 15.99 -27.17
N ARG A 405 17.04 15.47 -27.31
CA ARG A 405 16.23 14.95 -26.20
C ARG A 405 15.17 13.96 -26.73
N ALA A 406 14.86 12.92 -25.97
CA ALA A 406 13.71 12.04 -26.25
C ALA A 406 12.92 11.74 -24.97
N VAL A 407 11.60 11.93 -25.00
CA VAL A 407 10.70 11.65 -23.87
C VAL A 407 9.51 10.84 -24.35
N VAL A 408 9.24 9.73 -23.67
CA VAL A 408 8.04 8.91 -23.90
C VAL A 408 6.99 9.19 -22.85
N TYR A 409 5.78 9.50 -23.31
CA TYR A 409 4.56 9.66 -22.53
C TYR A 409 3.65 8.48 -22.83
N TYR A 410 3.19 7.73 -21.82
CA TYR A 410 2.33 6.56 -22.07
C TYR A 410 1.38 6.23 -20.92
N SER A 411 0.27 5.60 -21.25
CA SER A 411 -0.66 4.95 -20.32
C SER A 411 -1.01 3.57 -20.86
N GLY A 412 -0.61 2.51 -20.16
CA GLY A 412 -1.03 1.15 -20.43
C GLY A 412 -2.07 0.73 -19.40
N LEU A 413 -3.34 0.70 -19.80
CA LEU A 413 -4.47 0.40 -18.92
C LEU A 413 -4.53 -1.09 -18.57
N GLY A 414 -4.90 -1.36 -17.32
CA GLY A 414 -4.65 -2.64 -16.66
C GLY A 414 -3.34 -2.55 -15.88
N LEU A 415 -2.31 -3.26 -16.33
CA LEU A 415 -0.92 -3.10 -15.88
C LEU A 415 0.00 -3.08 -17.09
N SER A 416 1.19 -2.50 -16.98
CA SER A 416 2.08 -2.30 -18.13
C SER A 416 3.57 -2.36 -17.81
N GLU A 417 4.34 -2.80 -18.80
CA GLU A 417 5.79 -2.63 -18.85
C GLU A 417 6.22 -2.07 -20.21
N LEU A 418 7.05 -1.03 -20.20
CA LEU A 418 7.59 -0.38 -21.41
C LEU A 418 9.06 -0.79 -21.65
N TYR A 419 9.38 -1.05 -22.91
CA TYR A 419 10.68 -1.45 -23.42
C TYR A 419 11.11 -0.60 -24.63
N LEU A 420 12.41 -0.36 -24.75
CA LEU A 420 13.06 0.30 -25.87
C LEU A 420 14.40 -0.38 -26.15
N ASN A 421 14.67 -0.72 -27.42
CA ASN A 421 15.96 -1.23 -27.91
C ASN A 421 16.55 -2.39 -27.04
N GLY A 422 15.71 -3.38 -26.73
CA GLY A 422 16.09 -4.57 -25.97
C GLY A 422 15.97 -4.45 -24.45
N SER A 423 15.73 -3.26 -23.90
CA SER A 423 15.82 -2.99 -22.44
C SER A 423 14.51 -2.43 -21.88
N LYS A 424 14.14 -2.82 -20.65
CA LYS A 424 13.01 -2.20 -19.94
C LYS A 424 13.34 -0.73 -19.65
N VAL A 425 12.40 0.18 -19.89
CA VAL A 425 12.62 1.64 -19.76
C VAL A 425 12.74 2.05 -18.29
N SER A 426 12.04 1.38 -17.38
CA SER A 426 12.01 1.72 -15.96
C SER A 426 11.99 0.50 -15.05
N ASP A 427 12.33 0.71 -13.78
CA ASP A 427 12.32 -0.31 -12.71
C ASP A 427 10.94 -0.47 -12.05
N ARG A 428 9.99 0.43 -12.35
CA ARG A 428 8.60 0.40 -11.88
C ARG A 428 7.89 -0.91 -12.25
N VAL A 429 7.02 -1.37 -11.37
CA VAL A 429 6.17 -2.56 -11.53
C VAL A 429 4.71 -2.23 -11.16
N LEU A 430 3.77 -3.14 -11.49
CA LEU A 430 2.34 -2.98 -11.20
C LEU A 430 1.76 -1.60 -11.62
N SER A 431 2.27 -1.06 -12.73
CA SER A 431 2.12 0.35 -13.14
C SER A 431 1.16 0.50 -14.34
N PRO A 432 0.34 1.56 -14.44
CA PRO A 432 0.25 2.73 -13.55
C PRO A 432 -0.42 2.44 -12.20
N ALA A 433 -0.49 3.47 -11.35
CA ALA A 433 -1.28 3.48 -10.13
C ALA A 433 -2.79 3.22 -10.40
N LEU A 434 -3.47 2.62 -9.42
CA LEU A 434 -4.92 2.36 -9.45
C LEU A 434 -5.74 3.65 -9.35
N THR A 435 -6.87 3.73 -10.06
CA THR A 435 -7.89 4.80 -10.00
C THR A 435 -9.28 4.26 -10.36
N ASP A 436 -10.33 5.05 -10.14
CA ASP A 436 -11.57 4.88 -10.92
C ASP A 436 -11.31 5.35 -12.37
N TYR A 437 -11.17 4.40 -13.29
CA TYR A 437 -10.86 4.67 -14.69
C TYR A 437 -12.03 5.32 -15.47
N THR A 438 -13.22 5.49 -14.88
CA THR A 438 -14.28 6.34 -15.43
C THR A 438 -14.10 7.82 -15.10
N LYS A 439 -13.27 8.14 -14.10
CA LYS A 439 -13.03 9.51 -13.59
C LYS A 439 -11.62 10.00 -13.90
N ARG A 440 -10.62 9.13 -13.74
CA ARG A 440 -9.20 9.49 -13.83
C ARG A 440 -8.36 8.34 -14.40
N VAL A 441 -7.42 8.69 -15.26
CA VAL A 441 -6.49 7.76 -15.90
C VAL A 441 -5.08 8.31 -15.80
N PHE A 442 -4.18 7.55 -15.16
CA PHE A 442 -2.79 7.97 -15.07
C PHE A 442 -2.00 7.65 -16.34
N TYR A 443 -1.25 8.63 -16.81
CA TYR A 443 -0.12 8.43 -17.72
C TYR A 443 1.21 8.69 -16.98
N LEU A 444 2.29 8.20 -17.56
CA LEU A 444 3.66 8.32 -17.07
C LEU A 444 4.55 8.95 -18.14
N ALA A 445 5.54 9.75 -17.72
CA ALA A 445 6.62 10.21 -18.58
C ALA A 445 7.97 9.57 -18.19
N PHE A 446 8.84 9.35 -19.18
CA PHE A 446 10.24 8.96 -18.97
C PHE A 446 11.17 9.67 -19.96
N ASP A 447 12.27 10.23 -19.45
CA ASP A 447 13.45 10.59 -20.24
C ASP A 447 14.10 9.32 -20.83
N VAL A 448 14.15 9.23 -22.16
CA VAL A 448 14.72 8.10 -22.92
C VAL A 448 15.80 8.55 -23.90
N THR A 449 16.34 9.75 -23.72
CA THR A 449 17.35 10.38 -24.58
C THR A 449 18.57 9.48 -24.83
N GLU A 450 19.10 8.84 -23.79
CA GLU A 450 20.27 7.94 -23.87
C GLU A 450 19.95 6.53 -24.39
N ARG A 451 18.68 6.25 -24.72
CA ARG A 451 18.19 4.90 -25.11
C ARG A 451 17.73 4.81 -26.56
N VAL A 452 17.43 5.95 -27.21
CA VAL A 452 17.24 6.02 -28.67
C VAL A 452 18.58 6.06 -29.38
N GLN A 453 18.64 5.52 -30.60
CA GLN A 453 19.85 5.47 -31.42
C GLN A 453 19.57 5.95 -32.84
N ARG A 454 20.60 6.39 -33.57
CA ARG A 454 20.49 6.67 -35.00
C ARG A 454 20.30 5.37 -35.78
N GLY A 455 19.54 5.41 -36.88
CA GLY A 455 19.08 4.21 -37.59
C GLY A 455 17.86 3.56 -36.94
N ARG A 456 17.73 2.23 -37.04
CA ARG A 456 16.54 1.50 -36.57
C ARG A 456 16.47 1.44 -35.03
N ASN A 457 15.26 1.59 -34.52
CA ASN A 457 14.86 1.47 -33.12
C ASN A 457 13.61 0.57 -33.01
N ALA A 458 13.34 0.03 -31.83
CA ALA A 458 12.09 -0.69 -31.53
C ALA A 458 11.56 -0.33 -30.14
N LEU A 459 10.27 0.03 -30.09
CA LEU A 459 9.48 0.04 -28.85
C LEU A 459 8.77 -1.29 -28.65
N GLY A 460 8.59 -1.67 -27.39
CA GLY A 460 7.71 -2.77 -26.99
C GLY A 460 6.96 -2.43 -25.70
N VAL A 461 5.69 -2.82 -25.62
CA VAL A 461 4.86 -2.72 -24.41
C VAL A 461 4.24 -4.09 -24.14
N VAL A 462 4.23 -4.50 -22.87
CA VAL A 462 3.44 -5.66 -22.41
C VAL A 462 2.32 -5.15 -21.50
N LEU A 463 1.09 -5.62 -21.69
CA LEU A 463 -0.09 -5.26 -20.89
C LEU A 463 -0.70 -6.47 -20.17
N GLY A 464 -1.01 -6.30 -18.88
CA GLY A 464 -1.77 -7.23 -18.03
C GLY A 464 -3.14 -6.68 -17.62
N GLY A 465 -3.97 -7.50 -16.96
CA GLY A 465 -5.38 -7.18 -16.62
C GLY A 465 -5.54 -6.13 -15.50
N GLY A 466 -4.83 -6.32 -14.38
CA GLY A 466 -4.89 -5.44 -13.22
C GLY A 466 -6.31 -5.30 -12.64
N ARG A 467 -6.66 -4.07 -12.21
CA ARG A 467 -8.04 -3.72 -11.83
C ARG A 467 -8.85 -3.09 -12.98
N TYR A 468 -8.28 -2.96 -14.19
CA TYR A 468 -8.99 -2.42 -15.35
C TYR A 468 -9.88 -3.50 -15.99
N TYR A 469 -9.29 -4.67 -16.26
CA TYR A 469 -10.05 -5.88 -16.58
C TYR A 469 -10.17 -6.73 -15.31
N ALA A 470 -11.34 -6.71 -14.67
CA ALA A 470 -11.51 -7.36 -13.37
C ALA A 470 -11.47 -8.89 -13.47
N ASP A 471 -10.62 -9.54 -12.68
CA ASP A 471 -10.56 -11.01 -12.56
C ASP A 471 -11.85 -11.63 -11.95
N ARG A 472 -12.59 -10.84 -11.17
CA ARG A 472 -13.64 -11.31 -10.23
C ARG A 472 -14.83 -10.35 -10.19
N SER A 473 -15.57 -10.21 -11.30
CA SER A 473 -16.67 -9.26 -11.39
C SER A 473 -17.94 -9.65 -10.61
N ARG A 474 -18.07 -10.90 -10.15
CA ARG A 474 -19.27 -11.41 -9.43
C ARG A 474 -19.07 -11.92 -8.00
N VAL A 475 -17.84 -12.07 -7.54
CA VAL A 475 -17.54 -12.70 -6.24
C VAL A 475 -17.59 -11.66 -5.11
N TYR A 476 -18.10 -12.06 -3.94
CA TYR A 476 -18.37 -11.19 -2.78
C TYR A 476 -19.27 -9.99 -3.11
N ALA A 477 -18.72 -8.79 -3.29
CA ALA A 477 -19.45 -7.60 -3.73
C ALA A 477 -19.50 -7.44 -5.27
N GLY A 478 -18.57 -8.08 -5.98
CA GLY A 478 -18.32 -7.92 -7.40
C GLY A 478 -17.34 -6.77 -7.68
N THR A 479 -16.26 -7.05 -8.42
CA THR A 479 -15.26 -6.06 -8.81
C THR A 479 -15.61 -5.41 -10.15
N VAL A 480 -15.74 -4.08 -10.18
CA VAL A 480 -16.02 -3.30 -11.41
C VAL A 480 -14.96 -3.60 -12.50
N SER A 481 -15.43 -3.97 -13.70
CA SER A 481 -14.64 -4.11 -14.91
C SER A 481 -14.82 -2.87 -15.80
N TYR A 482 -13.73 -2.37 -16.38
CA TYR A 482 -13.69 -1.12 -17.16
C TYR A 482 -13.39 -1.35 -18.64
N GLY A 483 -13.01 -2.58 -19.02
CA GLY A 483 -12.68 -2.96 -20.39
C GLY A 483 -11.39 -3.77 -20.47
N PHE A 484 -10.97 -4.09 -21.70
CA PHE A 484 -9.76 -4.88 -21.93
C PHE A 484 -8.47 -4.02 -21.90
N PRO A 485 -7.30 -4.58 -21.54
CA PRO A 485 -6.05 -3.83 -21.50
C PRO A 485 -5.70 -3.17 -22.84
N LYS A 486 -5.39 -1.86 -22.80
CA LYS A 486 -5.18 -1.00 -23.97
C LYS A 486 -4.10 0.07 -23.72
N LEU A 487 -3.49 0.57 -24.79
CA LEU A 487 -2.31 1.45 -24.76
C LEU A 487 -2.59 2.81 -25.40
N LEU A 488 -2.14 3.87 -24.75
CA LEU A 488 -1.85 5.18 -25.34
C LEU A 488 -0.35 5.47 -25.19
N LEU A 489 0.36 5.83 -26.25
CA LEU A 489 1.79 6.15 -26.21
C LEU A 489 2.17 7.23 -27.21
N GLN A 490 2.96 8.20 -26.78
CA GLN A 490 3.59 9.22 -27.62
C GLN A 490 5.05 9.41 -27.20
N LEU A 491 5.97 8.98 -28.07
CA LEU A 491 7.41 9.25 -27.96
C LEU A 491 7.72 10.50 -28.79
N ARG A 492 8.13 11.57 -28.11
CA ARG A 492 8.55 12.84 -28.70
C ARG A 492 10.08 12.94 -28.68
N ILE A 493 10.66 13.23 -29.83
CA ILE A 493 12.11 13.26 -30.07
C ILE A 493 12.46 14.63 -30.63
N GLU A 494 13.17 15.43 -29.84
CA GLU A 494 13.74 16.72 -30.24
C GLU A 494 15.13 16.47 -30.87
N HIS A 495 15.38 17.11 -32.01
CA HIS A 495 16.64 16.97 -32.76
C HIS A 495 17.58 18.15 -32.52
N THR A 496 18.86 17.95 -32.85
CA THR A 496 19.89 19.00 -32.71
C THR A 496 19.74 20.15 -33.72
N ASP A 497 18.93 19.97 -34.77
CA ASP A 497 18.56 21.01 -35.74
C ASP A 497 17.28 21.79 -35.35
N GLY A 498 16.68 21.48 -34.19
CA GLY A 498 15.43 22.10 -33.72
C GLY A 498 14.16 21.48 -34.29
N THR A 499 14.25 20.49 -35.18
CA THR A 499 13.06 19.73 -35.62
C THR A 499 12.64 18.68 -34.60
N VAL A 500 11.43 18.12 -34.75
CA VAL A 500 10.86 17.14 -33.83
C VAL A 500 10.25 15.97 -34.61
N THR A 501 10.60 14.75 -34.22
CA THR A 501 9.90 13.52 -34.65
C THR A 501 8.97 13.08 -33.51
N GLU A 502 7.73 12.71 -33.85
CA GLU A 502 6.78 12.15 -32.91
C GLU A 502 6.30 10.78 -33.40
N LEU A 503 6.40 9.78 -32.51
CA LEU A 503 6.01 8.40 -32.76
C LEU A 503 4.87 8.03 -31.81
N VAL A 504 3.70 7.72 -32.37
CA VAL A 504 2.47 7.50 -31.62
C VAL A 504 1.97 6.06 -31.65
N SER A 505 1.10 5.70 -30.71
CA SER A 505 0.20 4.56 -30.78
C SER A 505 -0.89 4.79 -31.85
N ASP A 506 -0.95 3.86 -32.80
CA ASP A 506 -1.77 3.91 -34.01
C ASP A 506 -1.86 2.50 -34.65
N GLU A 507 -2.55 2.40 -35.78
CA GLU A 507 -2.76 1.19 -36.57
C GLU A 507 -1.48 0.54 -37.12
N SER A 508 -0.33 1.21 -37.07
CA SER A 508 0.96 0.69 -37.58
C SER A 508 1.82 -0.01 -36.52
N TRP A 509 1.29 -0.17 -35.31
CA TRP A 509 1.83 -1.11 -34.32
C TRP A 509 1.48 -2.55 -34.69
N LYS A 510 2.16 -3.52 -34.09
CA LYS A 510 1.82 -4.94 -34.13
C LYS A 510 1.49 -5.47 -32.75
N LEU A 511 0.56 -6.41 -32.65
CA LEU A 511 0.01 -6.97 -31.41
C LEU A 511 -0.01 -8.50 -31.41
N ALA A 512 0.38 -9.11 -30.29
CA ALA A 512 0.27 -10.55 -30.06
C ALA A 512 -0.32 -10.88 -28.68
N THR A 513 -1.09 -11.97 -28.61
CA THR A 513 -1.68 -12.54 -27.38
C THR A 513 -1.27 -13.99 -27.12
N ASN A 514 -0.51 -14.59 -28.05
CA ASN A 514 0.00 -15.97 -27.97
C ASN A 514 1.41 -16.07 -27.33
N GLY A 515 1.86 -15.01 -26.65
CA GLY A 515 3.15 -14.93 -25.97
C GLY A 515 3.25 -15.77 -24.70
N PRO A 516 4.31 -15.58 -23.88
CA PRO A 516 4.59 -16.46 -22.76
C PRO A 516 3.64 -16.30 -21.58
N ILE A 517 3.10 -15.11 -21.31
CA ILE A 517 2.11 -14.92 -20.22
C ILE A 517 0.73 -15.31 -20.73
N LEU A 518 0.28 -16.51 -20.35
CA LEU A 518 -0.98 -17.14 -20.78
C LEU A 518 -2.17 -16.76 -19.91
N ALA A 519 -1.91 -16.46 -18.63
CA ALA A 519 -2.87 -15.87 -17.71
C ALA A 519 -2.14 -14.94 -16.75
N ASN A 520 -2.78 -13.85 -16.36
CA ASN A 520 -2.36 -13.01 -15.25
C ASN A 520 -3.60 -12.51 -14.50
N SER A 521 -3.49 -12.41 -13.18
CA SER A 521 -4.55 -11.97 -12.27
C SER A 521 -3.90 -11.43 -10.99
N GLU A 522 -4.48 -10.38 -10.40
CA GLU A 522 -3.98 -9.84 -9.13
C GLU A 522 -4.17 -10.84 -7.97
N PHE A 523 -5.22 -11.66 -8.02
CA PHE A 523 -5.60 -12.61 -6.97
C PHE A 523 -5.14 -14.06 -7.21
N ASP A 524 -5.12 -14.50 -8.47
CA ASP A 524 -4.87 -15.91 -8.78
C ASP A 524 -3.39 -16.23 -9.05
N GLY A 525 -2.60 -15.24 -9.49
CA GLY A 525 -1.21 -15.41 -9.91
C GLY A 525 -1.02 -15.30 -11.43
N GLU A 526 0.20 -15.60 -11.88
CA GLU A 526 0.61 -15.55 -13.28
C GLU A 526 0.98 -16.95 -13.82
N PHE A 527 0.49 -17.26 -15.02
CA PHE A 527 0.82 -18.50 -15.75
C PHE A 527 1.71 -18.17 -16.95
N TYR A 528 2.94 -18.65 -16.90
CA TYR A 528 4.01 -18.35 -17.85
C TYR A 528 4.51 -19.62 -18.56
N ASP A 529 4.57 -19.59 -19.89
CA ASP A 529 5.16 -20.65 -20.72
C ASP A 529 6.39 -20.11 -21.47
N ALA A 530 7.58 -20.41 -20.97
CA ALA A 530 8.83 -19.89 -21.50
C ALA A 530 9.15 -20.40 -22.92
N ARG A 531 8.47 -21.46 -23.38
CA ARG A 531 8.60 -21.97 -24.75
C ARG A 531 8.01 -21.01 -25.78
N LYS A 532 7.15 -20.08 -25.36
CA LYS A 532 6.49 -19.05 -26.18
C LYS A 532 7.16 -17.67 -26.09
N GLU A 533 8.36 -17.57 -25.53
CA GLU A 533 9.11 -16.30 -25.49
C GLU A 533 9.45 -15.78 -26.90
N PHE A 534 8.99 -14.56 -27.20
CA PHE A 534 9.33 -13.84 -28.42
C PHE A 534 10.80 -13.37 -28.38
N ASN A 535 11.73 -14.23 -28.77
CA ASN A 535 13.16 -13.96 -28.65
C ASN A 535 13.57 -12.72 -29.49
N GLY A 536 13.90 -11.62 -28.80
CA GLY A 536 14.37 -10.38 -29.44
C GLY A 536 13.29 -9.35 -29.79
N TRP A 537 12.01 -9.55 -29.45
CA TRP A 537 10.88 -8.71 -29.89
C TRP A 537 11.01 -7.19 -29.63
N THR A 538 11.72 -6.79 -28.58
CA THR A 538 11.97 -5.38 -28.21
C THR A 538 13.19 -4.77 -28.91
N LYS A 539 13.81 -5.47 -29.86
CA LYS A 539 14.93 -4.99 -30.68
C LYS A 539 14.48 -4.73 -32.12
N PRO A 540 15.15 -3.83 -32.85
CA PRO A 540 14.96 -3.70 -34.28
C PRO A 540 15.44 -4.94 -35.03
N GLY A 541 14.74 -5.32 -36.10
CA GLY A 541 15.04 -6.51 -36.91
C GLY A 541 14.36 -7.79 -36.44
N PHE A 542 13.31 -7.70 -35.62
CA PHE A 542 12.48 -8.85 -35.24
C PHE A 542 11.32 -9.02 -36.24
N ASP A 543 11.04 -10.27 -36.62
CA ASP A 543 9.95 -10.63 -37.52
C ASP A 543 8.61 -10.72 -36.76
N ASP A 544 7.74 -9.75 -37.00
CA ASP A 544 6.37 -9.68 -36.51
C ASP A 544 5.33 -9.78 -37.64
N SER A 545 5.69 -10.37 -38.79
CA SER A 545 4.75 -10.67 -39.88
C SER A 545 3.57 -11.54 -39.45
N ASN A 546 3.76 -12.35 -38.41
CA ASN A 546 2.75 -13.23 -37.80
C ASN A 546 2.03 -12.60 -36.59
N TRP A 547 2.25 -11.30 -36.31
CA TRP A 547 1.52 -10.55 -35.29
C TRP A 547 0.32 -9.82 -35.92
N LEU A 548 -0.75 -9.69 -35.14
CA LEU A 548 -1.98 -9.01 -35.55
C LEU A 548 -1.74 -7.50 -35.66
N ASP A 549 -2.53 -6.82 -36.48
CA ASP A 549 -2.71 -5.37 -36.36
C ASP A 549 -3.63 -5.09 -35.15
N PRO A 550 -3.30 -4.12 -34.28
CA PRO A 550 -4.15 -3.75 -33.16
C PRO A 550 -5.37 -2.97 -33.64
N GLN A 551 -6.48 -3.14 -32.92
CA GLN A 551 -7.65 -2.27 -33.07
C GLN A 551 -7.32 -0.88 -32.52
N VAL A 552 -7.78 0.18 -33.17
CA VAL A 552 -8.04 1.46 -32.49
C VAL A 552 -9.31 1.26 -31.67
N VAL A 553 -9.20 1.49 -30.36
CA VAL A 553 -10.25 1.20 -29.38
C VAL A 553 -10.76 2.48 -28.72
N ALA A 554 -11.96 2.43 -28.14
CA ALA A 554 -12.50 3.55 -27.38
C ALA A 554 -11.57 3.93 -26.23
N ALA A 555 -11.40 5.24 -26.04
CA ALA A 555 -10.72 5.83 -24.89
C ALA A 555 -11.47 5.50 -23.58
N PRO A 556 -10.78 5.43 -22.44
CA PRO A 556 -11.43 5.45 -21.13
C PRO A 556 -12.19 6.76 -20.92
N ALA A 557 -13.25 6.75 -20.12
CA ALA A 557 -14.00 7.97 -19.79
C ALA A 557 -13.24 8.91 -18.84
N GLY A 558 -12.31 8.38 -18.02
CA GLY A 558 -11.58 9.15 -17.04
C GLY A 558 -10.53 10.11 -17.63
N LYS A 559 -10.37 11.29 -17.03
CA LYS A 559 -9.41 12.30 -17.49
C LYS A 559 -7.97 11.77 -17.39
N LEU A 560 -7.24 11.84 -18.50
CA LEU A 560 -5.79 11.65 -18.55
C LEU A 560 -5.07 12.71 -17.71
N VAL A 561 -4.26 12.27 -16.74
CA VAL A 561 -3.42 13.10 -15.88
C VAL A 561 -2.11 12.37 -15.52
N ALA A 562 -1.07 13.11 -15.18
CA ALA A 562 0.19 12.60 -14.67
C ALA A 562 0.02 11.88 -13.33
N GLN A 563 0.73 10.76 -13.11
CA GLN A 563 0.76 10.11 -11.80
C GLN A 563 1.50 10.97 -10.75
N PRO A 564 0.84 11.40 -9.65
CA PRO A 564 1.43 12.33 -8.67
C PRO A 564 2.17 11.63 -7.52
N ILE A 565 2.22 10.29 -7.51
CA ILE A 565 2.76 9.49 -6.41
C ILE A 565 4.05 8.75 -6.79
N PRO A 566 4.94 8.44 -5.82
CA PRO A 566 6.04 7.51 -6.02
C PRO A 566 5.55 6.18 -6.62
N PRO A 567 6.36 5.50 -7.46
CA PRO A 567 5.93 4.28 -8.11
C PRO A 567 6.09 3.05 -7.22
N ILE A 568 5.33 1.99 -7.52
CA ILE A 568 5.55 0.66 -6.97
C ILE A 568 6.85 0.06 -7.56
N ARG A 569 7.67 -0.54 -6.70
CA ARG A 569 8.96 -1.16 -7.02
C ARG A 569 9.16 -2.48 -6.30
N VAL A 570 10.12 -3.29 -6.76
CA VAL A 570 10.78 -4.28 -5.89
C VAL A 570 11.72 -3.52 -4.93
N THR A 571 11.26 -3.22 -3.73
CA THR A 571 11.98 -2.37 -2.75
C THR A 571 13.03 -3.14 -1.94
N GLN A 572 12.88 -4.46 -1.83
CA GLN A 572 13.80 -5.34 -1.11
C GLN A 572 13.78 -6.75 -1.72
N THR A 573 14.88 -7.50 -1.59
CA THR A 573 14.89 -8.95 -1.86
C THR A 573 15.22 -9.70 -0.56
N LEU A 574 14.38 -10.68 -0.20
CA LEU A 574 14.59 -11.63 0.89
C LEU A 574 15.11 -12.96 0.35
N LYS A 575 15.84 -13.69 1.20
CA LYS A 575 16.18 -15.10 0.98
C LYS A 575 15.40 -15.96 1.97
N PRO A 576 14.94 -17.15 1.59
CA PRO A 576 14.31 -18.06 2.52
C PRO A 576 15.28 -18.47 3.64
N VAL A 577 14.75 -18.60 4.86
CA VAL A 577 15.50 -18.98 6.06
C VAL A 577 15.45 -20.49 6.33
N ALA A 578 14.42 -21.17 5.82
CA ALA A 578 14.26 -22.62 5.92
C ALA A 578 13.61 -23.22 4.67
N LEU A 579 13.80 -24.53 4.49
CA LEU A 579 13.24 -25.35 3.42
C LEU A 579 12.92 -26.75 3.99
N THR A 580 11.69 -27.22 3.78
CA THR A 580 11.22 -28.55 4.18
C THR A 580 10.60 -29.30 3.00
N GLU A 581 10.38 -30.60 3.16
CA GLU A 581 9.68 -31.46 2.19
C GLU A 581 8.59 -32.27 2.94
N PRO A 582 7.46 -31.64 3.33
CA PRO A 582 6.40 -32.29 4.12
C PRO A 582 5.71 -33.46 3.39
N GLN A 583 5.78 -33.50 2.05
CA GLN A 583 5.34 -34.62 1.23
C GLN A 583 6.35 -34.80 0.07
N PRO A 584 6.59 -36.02 -0.44
CA PRO A 584 7.57 -36.25 -1.50
C PRO A 584 7.35 -35.35 -2.73
N GLY A 585 8.35 -34.55 -3.11
CA GLY A 585 8.25 -33.61 -4.23
C GLY A 585 7.39 -32.35 -3.98
N VAL A 586 6.94 -32.13 -2.74
CA VAL A 586 6.27 -30.92 -2.28
C VAL A 586 7.19 -30.20 -1.31
N PHE A 587 7.80 -29.10 -1.75
CA PHE A 587 8.80 -28.37 -0.99
C PHE A 587 8.20 -27.10 -0.40
N VAL A 588 8.41 -26.83 0.89
CA VAL A 588 7.91 -25.60 1.54
C VAL A 588 9.08 -24.76 2.02
N PHE A 589 9.12 -23.51 1.57
CA PHE A 589 10.06 -22.50 2.00
C PHE A 589 9.45 -21.60 3.08
N ASP A 590 10.24 -21.20 4.06
CA ASP A 590 9.92 -20.10 4.98
C ASP A 590 10.76 -18.86 4.61
N MET A 591 10.12 -17.73 4.34
CA MET A 591 10.78 -16.44 4.11
C MET A 591 11.24 -15.74 5.40
N GLY A 592 10.87 -16.27 6.56
CA GLY A 592 11.16 -15.73 7.90
C GLY A 592 10.32 -14.52 8.29
N GLN A 593 9.47 -14.05 7.38
CA GLN A 593 8.70 -12.80 7.45
C GLN A 593 7.49 -12.93 6.54
N ASN A 594 6.30 -12.51 7.00
CA ASN A 594 5.15 -12.28 6.14
C ASN A 594 5.41 -11.01 5.32
N MET A 595 5.61 -11.17 4.01
CA MET A 595 5.99 -10.15 3.05
C MET A 595 4.93 -10.03 1.95
N VAL A 596 5.03 -8.98 1.13
CA VAL A 596 4.12 -8.77 -0.01
C VAL A 596 4.95 -8.60 -1.28
N GLY A 597 4.51 -9.23 -2.37
CA GLY A 597 5.20 -9.24 -3.65
C GLY A 597 5.16 -10.61 -4.32
N TRP A 598 6.31 -11.14 -4.75
CA TRP A 598 6.37 -12.44 -5.45
C TRP A 598 7.71 -13.16 -5.23
N CYS A 599 7.83 -14.36 -5.78
CA CYS A 599 9.09 -15.12 -5.81
C CYS A 599 9.80 -14.99 -7.16
N ARG A 600 11.12 -14.73 -7.12
CA ARG A 600 12.04 -15.01 -8.23
C ARG A 600 12.45 -16.47 -8.18
N LEU A 601 11.94 -17.28 -9.10
CA LEU A 601 12.35 -18.68 -9.29
C LEU A 601 13.69 -18.76 -10.04
N ARG A 602 14.54 -19.70 -9.65
CA ARG A 602 15.79 -20.09 -10.35
C ARG A 602 15.81 -21.60 -10.55
N VAL A 603 15.74 -22.07 -11.80
CA VAL A 603 15.49 -23.49 -12.12
C VAL A 603 16.28 -23.99 -13.35
N ARG A 604 16.58 -25.29 -13.38
CA ARG A 604 17.19 -25.99 -14.52
C ARG A 604 16.47 -27.32 -14.75
N GLY A 605 15.98 -27.60 -15.94
CA GLY A 605 15.29 -28.85 -16.25
C GLY A 605 14.94 -29.00 -17.73
N PRO A 606 14.24 -30.08 -18.12
CA PRO A 606 13.73 -30.27 -19.48
C PRO A 606 12.75 -29.17 -19.92
N ALA A 607 12.64 -28.96 -21.24
CA ALA A 607 11.58 -28.13 -21.80
C ALA A 607 10.21 -28.79 -21.55
N GLY A 608 9.21 -28.00 -21.16
CA GLY A 608 7.88 -28.51 -20.84
C GLY A 608 7.70 -29.00 -19.39
N THR A 609 8.74 -29.02 -18.57
CA THR A 609 8.58 -29.20 -17.11
C THR A 609 7.82 -28.01 -16.53
N THR A 610 6.79 -28.27 -15.73
CA THR A 610 5.98 -27.23 -15.07
C THR A 610 6.34 -27.15 -13.59
N VAL A 611 6.73 -25.97 -13.11
CA VAL A 611 6.91 -25.66 -11.69
C VAL A 611 5.77 -24.75 -11.23
N THR A 612 5.15 -25.05 -10.10
CA THR A 612 4.15 -24.17 -9.46
C THR A 612 4.68 -23.62 -8.14
N LEU A 613 4.32 -22.38 -7.83
CA LEU A 613 4.64 -21.67 -6.58
C LEU A 613 3.33 -21.19 -5.96
N ARG A 614 2.92 -21.81 -4.85
CA ARG A 614 1.72 -21.43 -4.08
C ARG A 614 2.14 -20.67 -2.84
N HIS A 615 1.42 -19.60 -2.52
CA HIS A 615 1.80 -18.66 -1.46
C HIS A 615 0.81 -18.68 -0.28
N ALA A 616 1.32 -18.57 0.95
CA ALA A 616 0.49 -18.53 2.17
C ALA A 616 1.15 -17.76 3.32
N GLU A 617 0.34 -17.26 4.25
CA GLU A 617 0.81 -16.57 5.46
C GLU A 617 1.22 -17.55 6.57
N THR A 618 0.58 -18.71 6.63
CA THR A 618 0.71 -19.70 7.71
C THR A 618 0.78 -21.15 7.18
N LEU A 619 1.18 -22.06 8.06
CA LEU A 619 1.24 -23.51 7.81
C LEU A 619 0.22 -24.24 8.69
N LYS A 620 -0.19 -25.42 8.24
CA LYS A 620 -0.88 -26.41 9.07
C LYS A 620 0.12 -27.15 9.99
N PRO A 621 -0.35 -27.90 10.99
CA PRO A 621 0.51 -28.75 11.83
C PRO A 621 1.33 -29.81 11.08
N ASP A 622 0.94 -30.19 9.86
CA ASP A 622 1.69 -31.12 8.99
C ASP A 622 2.81 -30.44 8.17
N GLY A 623 3.01 -29.13 8.33
CA GLY A 623 3.99 -28.35 7.58
C GLY A 623 3.57 -27.97 6.14
N THR A 624 2.37 -28.37 5.68
CA THR A 624 1.81 -27.91 4.41
C THR A 624 1.15 -26.53 4.57
N LEU A 625 0.92 -25.81 3.46
CA LEU A 625 0.32 -24.47 3.52
C LEU A 625 -1.10 -24.48 4.10
N TYR A 626 -1.39 -23.48 4.92
CA TYR A 626 -2.76 -23.11 5.28
C TYR A 626 -3.27 -22.05 4.31
N THR A 627 -4.31 -22.37 3.54
CA THR A 627 -4.86 -21.48 2.48
C THR A 627 -6.38 -21.36 2.57
N ALA A 628 -6.95 -21.45 3.77
CA ALA A 628 -8.39 -21.21 3.97
C ALA A 628 -8.71 -19.71 4.05
N ASN A 629 -7.85 -18.93 4.73
CA ASN A 629 -8.05 -17.50 4.95
C ASN A 629 -7.80 -16.62 3.71
N ILE A 630 -7.13 -17.14 2.67
CA ILE A 630 -7.05 -16.47 1.36
C ILE A 630 -8.35 -16.60 0.55
N ARG A 631 -9.34 -17.32 1.10
CA ARG A 631 -10.70 -17.52 0.59
C ARG A 631 -10.71 -18.07 -0.83
N GLY A 632 -11.21 -17.30 -1.81
CA GLY A 632 -11.25 -17.73 -3.20
C GLY A 632 -9.98 -17.45 -3.99
N ALA A 633 -9.01 -16.68 -3.48
CA ALA A 633 -7.78 -16.33 -4.20
C ALA A 633 -6.88 -17.57 -4.39
N LYS A 634 -6.35 -17.79 -5.60
CA LYS A 634 -5.46 -18.93 -5.85
C LYS A 634 -4.02 -18.68 -5.38
N ALA A 635 -3.54 -17.43 -5.41
CA ALA A 635 -2.17 -17.04 -5.03
C ALA A 635 -1.07 -17.98 -5.57
N THR A 636 -1.20 -18.41 -6.84
CA THR A 636 -0.43 -19.50 -7.45
C THR A 636 0.21 -19.07 -8.77
N ASP A 637 1.53 -18.93 -8.78
CA ASP A 637 2.28 -18.72 -10.02
C ASP A 637 2.69 -20.06 -10.64
N THR A 638 2.73 -20.12 -11.98
CA THR A 638 3.05 -21.36 -12.73
C THR A 638 4.02 -21.05 -13.86
N TYR A 639 5.14 -21.77 -13.91
CA TYR A 639 6.20 -21.59 -14.91
C TYR A 639 6.47 -22.89 -15.67
N ILE A 640 6.30 -22.89 -17.00
CA ILE A 640 6.72 -23.99 -17.88
C ILE A 640 8.10 -23.65 -18.48
N LEU A 641 9.06 -24.56 -18.27
CA LEU A 641 10.45 -24.39 -18.70
C LEU A 641 10.61 -24.46 -20.23
N LYS A 642 11.61 -23.73 -20.74
CA LYS A 642 12.06 -23.78 -22.15
C LYS A 642 13.26 -24.71 -22.39
N GLY A 643 13.83 -25.30 -21.34
CA GLY A 643 14.91 -26.28 -21.41
C GLY A 643 16.29 -25.70 -21.70
N LYS A 644 16.55 -24.43 -21.37
CA LYS A 644 17.75 -23.68 -21.80
C LYS A 644 18.52 -23.07 -20.64
N GLY A 645 19.43 -23.86 -20.07
CA GLY A 645 20.49 -23.36 -19.19
C GLY A 645 20.03 -23.19 -17.73
N LEU A 646 20.15 -21.97 -17.19
CA LEU A 646 19.53 -21.57 -15.92
C LEU A 646 18.41 -20.60 -16.27
N GLU A 647 17.19 -21.01 -15.98
CA GLU A 647 16.00 -20.21 -16.21
C GLU A 647 15.68 -19.42 -14.93
N VAL A 648 15.31 -18.15 -15.12
CA VAL A 648 14.95 -17.22 -14.06
C VAL A 648 13.59 -16.65 -14.41
N TYR A 649 12.65 -16.76 -13.47
CA TYR A 649 11.28 -16.30 -13.63
C TYR A 649 10.90 -15.38 -12.48
N GLU A 650 10.27 -14.26 -12.82
CA GLU A 650 9.51 -13.39 -11.94
C GLU A 650 8.19 -13.08 -12.66
N PRO A 651 7.04 -13.18 -11.98
CA PRO A 651 5.79 -12.67 -12.52
C PRO A 651 5.82 -11.14 -12.60
N ARG A 652 4.86 -10.56 -13.34
CA ARG A 652 4.85 -9.13 -13.69
C ARG A 652 3.56 -8.42 -13.32
N PHE A 653 2.45 -9.16 -13.36
CA PHE A 653 1.09 -8.60 -13.29
C PHE A 653 0.25 -9.21 -12.16
N THR A 654 0.91 -9.65 -11.08
CA THR A 654 0.31 -10.17 -9.86
C THR A 654 1.14 -9.80 -8.63
N TYR A 655 0.60 -10.02 -7.43
CA TYR A 655 1.34 -10.05 -6.17
C TYR A 655 0.58 -10.89 -5.14
N HIS A 656 1.29 -11.35 -4.12
CA HIS A 656 0.76 -12.17 -3.03
C HIS A 656 1.24 -11.62 -1.69
N GLY A 657 0.45 -11.77 -0.63
CA GLY A 657 0.90 -11.62 0.75
C GLY A 657 1.21 -13.00 1.35
N PHE A 658 2.45 -13.23 1.80
CA PHE A 658 2.90 -14.55 2.23
C PHE A 658 4.15 -14.53 3.10
N ARG A 659 4.27 -15.55 3.96
CA ARG A 659 5.53 -15.96 4.60
C ARG A 659 6.07 -17.27 4.01
N TYR A 660 5.19 -18.15 3.57
CA TYR A 660 5.54 -19.51 3.13
C TYR A 660 5.21 -19.72 1.66
N VAL A 661 6.06 -20.51 0.99
CA VAL A 661 5.96 -20.80 -0.45
C VAL A 661 6.07 -22.30 -0.66
N GLU A 662 5.02 -22.92 -1.20
CA GLU A 662 5.03 -24.32 -1.64
C GLU A 662 5.44 -24.40 -3.10
N VAL A 663 6.51 -25.13 -3.39
CA VAL A 663 7.02 -25.38 -4.72
C VAL A 663 6.78 -26.84 -5.09
N ARG A 664 6.06 -27.08 -6.19
CA ARG A 664 5.81 -28.42 -6.76
C ARG A 664 6.32 -28.51 -8.19
N GLY A 665 6.60 -29.73 -8.67
CA GLY A 665 7.07 -29.99 -10.04
C GLY A 665 8.51 -29.53 -10.31
N PHE A 666 9.26 -29.15 -9.28
CA PHE A 666 10.67 -28.75 -9.43
C PHE A 666 11.51 -29.93 -9.95
N PRO A 667 12.37 -29.72 -10.97
CA PRO A 667 13.25 -30.77 -11.49
C PRO A 667 14.35 -31.14 -10.48
N GLY A 668 14.13 -32.23 -9.75
CA GLY A 668 15.00 -32.67 -8.65
C GLY A 668 14.59 -32.04 -7.32
N LYS A 669 15.55 -31.80 -6.42
CA LYS A 669 15.31 -31.08 -5.17
C LYS A 669 15.78 -29.62 -5.28
N PRO A 670 14.97 -28.63 -4.87
CA PRO A 670 15.40 -27.24 -4.82
C PRO A 670 16.32 -26.97 -3.61
N THR A 671 16.83 -25.75 -3.53
CA THR A 671 17.69 -25.27 -2.42
C THR A 671 17.21 -23.90 -1.95
N LEU A 672 17.75 -23.38 -0.84
CA LEU A 672 17.51 -21.98 -0.42
C LEU A 672 17.93 -20.92 -1.47
N GLY A 673 18.70 -21.30 -2.50
CA GLY A 673 19.03 -20.45 -3.65
C GLY A 673 18.10 -20.62 -4.86
N SER A 674 17.09 -21.48 -4.77
CA SER A 674 16.13 -21.74 -5.87
C SER A 674 14.98 -20.74 -5.92
N ILE A 675 14.69 -20.02 -4.83
CA ILE A 675 13.80 -18.85 -4.83
C ILE A 675 14.43 -17.66 -4.07
N GLU A 676 14.06 -16.45 -4.45
CA GLU A 676 14.27 -15.22 -3.69
C GLU A 676 12.94 -14.47 -3.60
N GLY A 677 12.57 -13.92 -2.43
CA GLY A 677 11.33 -13.17 -2.26
C GLY A 677 11.52 -11.71 -2.64
N CYS A 678 10.87 -11.24 -3.71
CA CYS A 678 10.86 -9.86 -4.13
C CYS A 678 9.75 -9.11 -3.39
N VAL A 679 10.13 -8.21 -2.48
CA VAL A 679 9.20 -7.37 -1.70
C VAL A 679 8.75 -6.20 -2.56
N VAL A 680 7.44 -6.02 -2.71
CA VAL A 680 6.84 -5.07 -3.65
C VAL A 680 5.79 -4.22 -2.95
N HIS A 681 5.97 -2.90 -3.01
CA HIS A 681 5.04 -1.87 -2.53
C HIS A 681 5.40 -0.51 -3.16
N ASP A 682 4.60 0.54 -2.92
CA ASP A 682 4.96 1.92 -3.28
C ASP A 682 6.30 2.32 -2.64
N ASP A 683 7.20 2.90 -3.43
CA ASP A 683 8.55 3.32 -3.01
C ASP A 683 8.50 4.64 -2.20
N LEU A 684 7.75 4.61 -1.10
CA LEU A 684 7.66 5.71 -0.14
C LEU A 684 8.94 5.78 0.70
N GLU A 685 9.47 6.99 0.86
CA GLU A 685 10.68 7.19 1.64
C GLU A 685 10.41 6.94 3.14
N PRO A 686 11.22 6.10 3.84
CA PRO A 686 11.09 5.93 5.29
C PRO A 686 11.29 7.26 6.04
N ALA A 687 10.27 7.62 6.82
CA ALA A 687 10.21 8.87 7.57
C ALA A 687 10.84 8.73 8.96
N GLY A 688 10.75 7.57 9.62
CA GLY A 688 11.20 7.45 11.01
C GLY A 688 11.75 6.10 11.42
N THR A 689 12.27 6.06 12.65
CA THR A 689 12.74 4.85 13.34
C THR A 689 12.36 4.91 14.82
N PHE A 690 12.07 3.77 15.44
CA PHE A 690 11.80 3.65 16.87
C PHE A 690 12.59 2.47 17.47
N LEU A 691 13.10 2.64 18.69
CA LEU A 691 13.77 1.61 19.49
C LEU A 691 13.65 1.94 20.98
N CYS A 692 13.20 1.00 21.80
CA CYS A 692 13.15 1.14 23.26
C CYS A 692 13.83 -0.03 23.98
N SER A 693 13.86 0.02 25.33
CA SER A 693 14.45 -1.04 26.14
C SER A 693 13.61 -2.31 26.28
N ASN A 694 12.36 -2.32 25.80
CA ASN A 694 11.49 -3.49 25.81
C ASN A 694 11.55 -4.18 24.43
N PRO A 695 12.05 -5.44 24.33
CA PRO A 695 12.16 -6.14 23.05
C PRO A 695 10.81 -6.47 22.42
N LEU A 696 9.73 -6.58 23.20
CA LEU A 696 8.38 -6.81 22.69
C LEU A 696 7.89 -5.62 21.86
N LEU A 697 7.93 -4.39 22.41
CA LEU A 697 7.55 -3.18 21.67
C LEU A 697 8.41 -2.98 20.40
N ASN A 698 9.69 -3.35 20.45
CA ASN A 698 10.56 -3.32 19.26
C ASN A 698 10.11 -4.32 18.18
N ARG A 699 9.62 -5.50 18.58
CA ARG A 699 9.02 -6.49 17.66
C ARG A 699 7.67 -6.02 17.13
N ILE A 700 6.80 -5.48 17.98
CA ILE A 700 5.50 -4.93 17.55
C ILE A 700 5.72 -3.82 16.52
N TYR A 701 6.59 -2.85 16.80
CA TYR A 701 6.96 -1.79 15.85
C TYR A 701 7.47 -2.36 14.51
N SER A 702 8.33 -3.39 14.54
CA SER A 702 8.78 -4.09 13.33
C SER A 702 7.61 -4.73 12.57
N ASN A 703 6.68 -5.39 13.27
CA ASN A 703 5.51 -6.01 12.67
C ASN A 703 4.57 -4.97 12.02
N VAL A 704 4.36 -3.81 12.65
CA VAL A 704 3.60 -2.69 12.06
C VAL A 704 4.27 -2.17 10.78
N VAL A 705 5.59 -1.93 10.81
CA VAL A 705 6.34 -1.45 9.64
C VAL A 705 6.23 -2.41 8.45
N TRP A 706 6.22 -3.73 8.69
CA TRP A 706 5.97 -4.72 7.63
C TRP A 706 4.51 -4.76 7.18
N GLY A 707 3.55 -4.65 8.09
CA GLY A 707 2.13 -4.71 7.76
C GLY A 707 1.63 -3.50 6.97
N VAL A 708 2.01 -2.29 7.42
CA VAL A 708 1.68 -1.03 6.74
C VAL A 708 2.25 -1.00 5.32
N ARG A 709 3.55 -1.29 5.15
CA ARG A 709 4.17 -1.24 3.81
C ARG A 709 3.73 -2.38 2.89
N GLY A 710 3.37 -3.54 3.46
CA GLY A 710 2.75 -4.61 2.69
C GLY A 710 1.38 -4.21 2.12
N ASN A 711 0.69 -3.32 2.81
CA ASN A 711 -0.62 -2.79 2.42
C ASN A 711 -0.55 -1.40 1.75
N TYR A 712 0.50 -1.16 0.96
CA TYR A 712 0.58 -0.04 0.02
C TYR A 712 0.69 -0.57 -1.41
N ARG A 713 -0.40 -0.42 -2.17
CA ARG A 713 -0.49 -0.70 -3.61
C ARG A 713 -1.20 0.48 -4.29
N SER A 714 -0.53 1.63 -4.41
CA SER A 714 -1.03 2.91 -4.95
C SER A 714 -2.34 3.46 -4.32
N ILE A 715 -2.83 2.74 -3.31
CA ILE A 715 -3.89 3.01 -2.33
C ILE A 715 -3.46 2.26 -1.06
N PRO A 716 -3.87 2.68 0.14
CA PRO A 716 -3.71 1.90 1.36
C PRO A 716 -4.76 0.77 1.38
N THR A 717 -4.34 -0.51 1.36
CA THR A 717 -5.27 -1.65 1.39
C THR A 717 -5.60 -2.11 2.82
N ASP A 718 -6.67 -2.90 2.96
CA ASP A 718 -6.98 -3.67 4.19
C ASP A 718 -5.94 -4.78 4.42
N CYS A 719 -5.80 -5.66 3.42
CA CYS A 719 -4.91 -6.81 3.43
C CYS A 719 -4.35 -7.10 2.01
N PRO A 720 -3.23 -7.84 1.87
CA PRO A 720 -2.53 -7.97 0.59
C PRO A 720 -2.59 -9.37 -0.05
N GLN A 721 -3.29 -10.34 0.55
CA GLN A 721 -3.24 -11.76 0.19
C GLN A 721 -4.55 -12.32 -0.38
N ARG A 722 -5.70 -12.08 0.26
CA ARG A 722 -6.99 -12.68 -0.10
C ARG A 722 -7.64 -12.02 -1.33
N ASP A 723 -8.83 -12.47 -1.69
CA ASP A 723 -9.62 -11.97 -2.83
C ASP A 723 -10.34 -10.64 -2.56
N GLU A 724 -9.60 -9.65 -2.06
CA GLU A 724 -10.11 -8.36 -1.58
C GLU A 724 -9.15 -7.22 -1.92
N ARG A 725 -8.27 -6.84 -0.99
CA ARG A 725 -7.19 -5.86 -1.18
C ARG A 725 -7.77 -4.54 -1.68
N GLN A 726 -8.70 -3.98 -0.90
CA GLN A 726 -9.47 -2.79 -1.22
C GLN A 726 -9.03 -1.61 -0.36
N GLY A 727 -9.23 -0.39 -0.86
CA GLY A 727 -9.02 0.83 -0.08
C GLY A 727 -10.16 1.09 0.89
N TRP A 728 -10.32 0.24 1.90
CA TRP A 728 -11.32 0.40 2.97
C TRP A 728 -11.05 1.67 3.79
N LEU A 729 -12.09 2.50 3.98
CA LEU A 729 -11.90 3.85 4.52
C LEU A 729 -11.66 3.87 6.05
N GLY A 730 -12.34 3.03 6.83
CA GLY A 730 -12.26 3.00 8.29
C GLY A 730 -10.93 2.47 8.85
N ASP A 731 -10.23 1.61 8.09
CA ASP A 731 -8.92 1.03 8.42
C ASP A 731 -7.83 2.05 8.71
N ARG A 732 -7.96 3.27 8.15
CA ARG A 732 -6.87 4.24 8.01
C ARG A 732 -7.19 5.62 8.57
N SER A 733 -8.38 5.85 9.15
CA SER A 733 -8.89 7.19 9.47
C SER A 733 -7.91 8.03 10.30
N GLU A 734 -7.68 7.68 11.56
CA GLU A 734 -6.67 8.33 12.42
C GLU A 734 -5.29 7.66 12.29
N GLU A 735 -5.18 6.35 12.03
CA GLU A 735 -3.86 5.70 11.89
C GLU A 735 -3.06 6.17 10.64
N SER A 736 -3.71 6.83 9.68
CA SER A 736 -3.02 7.66 8.67
C SER A 736 -1.96 8.59 9.28
N ARG A 737 -2.18 9.07 10.51
CA ARG A 737 -1.27 9.89 11.32
C ARG A 737 -0.11 9.09 11.89
N GLY A 738 -0.34 7.88 12.38
CA GLY A 738 0.73 6.98 12.85
C GLY A 738 1.66 6.63 11.69
N GLU A 739 1.09 6.30 10.54
CA GLU A 739 1.84 5.98 9.32
C GLU A 739 2.77 7.09 8.83
N THR A 740 2.45 8.37 9.08
CA THR A 740 3.36 9.50 8.76
C THR A 740 4.70 9.42 9.50
N TYR A 741 4.75 8.78 10.68
CA TYR A 741 6.00 8.53 11.39
C TYR A 741 6.81 7.36 10.79
N LEU A 742 6.18 6.51 9.98
CA LEU A 742 6.81 5.39 9.31
C LEU A 742 7.32 5.78 7.91
N PHE A 743 6.49 6.45 7.10
CA PHE A 743 6.75 6.75 5.69
C PHE A 743 6.31 8.17 5.31
N ASN A 744 7.00 8.76 4.34
CA ASN A 744 6.59 10.01 3.70
C ASN A 744 5.41 9.73 2.74
N ASN A 745 4.22 9.62 3.32
CA ASN A 745 3.00 9.14 2.70
C ASN A 745 2.07 10.25 2.17
N ALA A 746 2.43 11.54 2.35
CA ALA A 746 1.59 12.68 1.94
C ALA A 746 1.10 12.62 0.47
N PRO A 747 1.93 12.26 -0.53
CA PRO A 747 1.45 12.12 -1.91
C PRO A 747 0.43 10.99 -2.08
N LEU A 748 0.64 9.85 -1.40
CA LEU A 748 -0.24 8.69 -1.46
C LEU A 748 -1.63 9.03 -0.89
N TYR A 749 -1.68 9.64 0.29
CA TYR A 749 -2.95 10.02 0.91
C TYR A 749 -3.63 11.20 0.21
N ALA A 750 -2.88 12.17 -0.33
CA ALA A 750 -3.45 13.24 -1.14
C ALA A 750 -4.06 12.71 -2.45
N LYS A 751 -3.46 11.67 -3.05
CA LYS A 751 -4.02 10.92 -4.18
C LYS A 751 -5.23 10.09 -3.77
N TRP A 752 -5.19 9.42 -2.62
CA TRP A 752 -6.30 8.56 -2.17
C TRP A 752 -7.55 9.37 -1.80
N LEU A 753 -7.39 10.56 -1.21
CA LEU A 753 -8.47 11.53 -1.06
C LEU A 753 -9.06 11.97 -2.41
N GLN A 754 -8.26 12.04 -3.48
CA GLN A 754 -8.80 12.25 -4.83
C GLN A 754 -9.58 11.03 -5.34
N ASP A 755 -9.18 9.79 -5.03
CA ASP A 755 -10.00 8.61 -5.34
C ASP A 755 -11.36 8.66 -4.61
N MET A 756 -11.41 9.12 -3.35
CA MET A 756 -12.67 9.29 -2.60
C MET A 756 -13.58 10.36 -3.23
N SER A 757 -12.99 11.49 -3.66
CA SER A 757 -13.71 12.57 -4.35
C SER A 757 -14.22 12.13 -5.73
N ASP A 758 -13.39 11.40 -6.49
CA ASP A 758 -13.76 10.82 -7.80
C ASP A 758 -14.92 9.82 -7.66
N ALA A 759 -14.92 9.04 -6.57
CA ALA A 759 -15.94 8.06 -6.21
C ALA A 759 -17.23 8.64 -5.59
N GLN A 760 -17.27 9.92 -5.24
CA GLN A 760 -18.44 10.53 -4.62
C GLN A 760 -19.62 10.60 -5.60
N LYS A 761 -20.80 10.15 -5.16
CA LYS A 761 -22.04 10.21 -5.96
C LYS A 761 -22.59 11.63 -6.06
N ASP A 762 -23.51 11.82 -7.01
CA ASP A 762 -24.21 13.10 -7.17
C ASP A 762 -25.04 13.48 -5.93
N SER A 763 -25.52 12.51 -5.14
CA SER A 763 -26.16 12.75 -3.84
C SER A 763 -25.21 13.29 -2.76
N GLY A 764 -23.90 13.04 -2.86
CA GLY A 764 -22.92 13.32 -1.80
C GLY A 764 -22.45 12.06 -1.04
N SER A 765 -23.14 10.93 -1.22
CA SER A 765 -22.73 9.62 -0.70
C SER A 765 -21.32 9.22 -1.19
N ILE A 766 -20.46 8.81 -0.26
CA ILE A 766 -19.09 8.31 -0.46
C ILE A 766 -19.12 6.80 -0.17
N PRO A 767 -18.40 5.96 -0.93
CA PRO A 767 -18.38 4.51 -0.70
C PRO A 767 -17.53 4.12 0.51
N ASP A 768 -17.74 2.91 1.02
CA ASP A 768 -16.98 2.38 2.16
C ASP A 768 -15.56 1.90 1.74
N VAL A 769 -15.31 1.78 0.42
CA VAL A 769 -13.99 1.57 -0.20
C VAL A 769 -13.74 2.56 -1.35
N ALA A 770 -12.51 3.08 -1.47
CA ALA A 770 -12.09 3.96 -2.57
C ALA A 770 -10.76 3.53 -3.21
N PRO A 771 -10.63 3.46 -4.57
CA PRO A 771 -11.68 3.54 -5.58
C PRO A 771 -12.83 2.53 -5.38
N PRO A 772 -14.03 2.76 -5.96
CA PRO A 772 -15.23 1.97 -5.72
C PRO A 772 -15.24 0.67 -6.51
N TYR A 773 -14.10 -0.04 -6.55
CA TYR A 773 -13.96 -1.32 -7.23
C TYR A 773 -14.96 -2.36 -6.70
N TRP A 774 -15.22 -2.35 -5.40
CA TRP A 774 -16.47 -2.87 -4.85
C TRP A 774 -17.41 -1.67 -4.62
N PRO A 775 -18.56 -1.58 -5.32
CA PRO A 775 -19.43 -0.39 -5.26
C PRO A 775 -20.32 -0.42 -4.00
N ILE A 776 -19.71 -0.49 -2.82
CA ILE A 776 -20.36 -0.54 -1.52
C ILE A 776 -20.61 0.90 -1.05
N TYR A 777 -21.87 1.28 -0.94
CA TYR A 777 -22.31 2.58 -0.42
C TYR A 777 -23.44 2.34 0.57
N ASN A 778 -23.12 2.20 1.86
CA ASN A 778 -24.12 1.98 2.90
C ASN A 778 -24.69 3.29 3.50
N ASP A 779 -24.15 4.43 3.05
CA ASP A 779 -24.22 5.74 3.74
C ASP A 779 -23.85 5.55 5.22
N ASP A 780 -22.62 5.08 5.41
CA ASP A 780 -21.96 4.90 6.70
C ASP A 780 -21.35 6.23 7.20
N VAL A 781 -21.13 6.36 8.52
CA VAL A 781 -20.36 7.47 9.09
C VAL A 781 -18.89 7.09 9.29
N THR A 782 -18.61 6.08 10.12
CA THR A 782 -17.27 5.82 10.68
C THR A 782 -16.22 5.42 9.63
N TRP A 783 -16.64 4.86 8.49
CA TRP A 783 -15.77 4.63 7.32
C TRP A 783 -15.55 5.93 6.52
N PRO A 784 -16.58 6.56 5.91
CA PRO A 784 -16.37 7.77 5.10
C PRO A 784 -15.85 9.01 5.84
N SER A 785 -15.92 9.07 7.18
CA SER A 785 -15.22 10.08 8.00
C SER A 785 -13.73 10.22 7.63
N SER A 786 -13.08 9.19 7.09
CA SER A 786 -11.71 9.26 6.53
C SER A 786 -11.52 10.43 5.55
N ALA A 787 -12.53 10.76 4.74
CA ALA A 787 -12.50 11.89 3.80
C ALA A 787 -12.45 13.26 4.50
N VAL A 788 -12.89 13.33 5.76
CA VAL A 788 -12.86 14.53 6.60
C VAL A 788 -11.64 14.53 7.53
N ILE A 789 -11.22 13.37 8.06
CA ILE A 789 -10.11 13.24 9.04
C ILE A 789 -8.73 13.36 8.38
N ILE A 790 -8.48 12.65 7.27
CA ILE A 790 -7.15 12.58 6.64
C ILE A 790 -6.62 13.95 6.17
N PRO A 791 -7.44 14.90 5.65
CA PRO A 791 -6.96 16.25 5.35
C PRO A 791 -6.34 16.97 6.56
N ASN A 792 -6.86 16.76 7.78
CA ASN A 792 -6.27 17.30 9.01
C ASN A 792 -4.97 16.58 9.38
N THR A 793 -4.88 15.26 9.20
CA THR A 793 -3.62 14.50 9.35
C THR A 793 -2.52 15.07 8.46
N ILE A 794 -2.78 15.23 7.16
CA ILE A 794 -1.80 15.74 6.20
C ILE A 794 -1.43 17.19 6.54
N TYR A 795 -2.41 18.04 6.85
CA TYR A 795 -2.14 19.42 7.27
C TYR A 795 -1.26 19.48 8.54
N ARG A 796 -1.59 18.70 9.58
CA ARG A 796 -0.84 18.67 10.85
C ARG A 796 0.59 18.18 10.67
N GLN A 797 0.81 17.11 9.92
CA GLN A 797 2.12 16.47 9.78
C GLN A 797 3.01 17.11 8.69
N PHE A 798 2.43 17.71 7.65
CA PHE A 798 3.17 18.23 6.49
C PHE A 798 2.97 19.73 6.21
N ALA A 799 2.07 20.42 6.91
CA ALA A 799 1.67 21.82 6.63
C ALA A 799 1.16 22.04 5.19
N ASP A 800 0.46 21.05 4.62
CA ASP A 800 -0.23 21.18 3.33
C ASP A 800 -1.69 21.60 3.56
N ALA A 801 -1.98 22.90 3.40
CA ALA A 801 -3.35 23.40 3.45
C ALA A 801 -4.13 23.17 2.14
N ASP A 802 -3.45 22.84 1.04
CA ASP A 802 -4.07 22.69 -0.27
C ASP A 802 -4.92 21.41 -0.35
N VAL A 803 -4.58 20.39 0.44
CA VAL A 803 -5.43 19.18 0.52
C VAL A 803 -6.77 19.48 1.17
N ILE A 804 -6.80 20.31 2.23
CA ILE A 804 -8.05 20.80 2.82
C ILE A 804 -8.82 21.65 1.79
N ALA A 805 -8.15 22.59 1.13
CA ALA A 805 -8.78 23.44 0.12
C ALA A 805 -9.41 22.64 -1.05
N ARG A 806 -8.74 21.59 -1.53
CA ARG A 806 -9.23 20.73 -2.62
C ARG A 806 -10.36 19.78 -2.20
N GLN A 807 -10.33 19.27 -0.97
CA GLN A 807 -11.30 18.28 -0.50
C GLN A 807 -12.51 18.88 0.24
N TYR A 808 -12.47 20.17 0.58
CA TYR A 808 -13.52 20.84 1.36
C TYR A 808 -14.92 20.67 0.79
N ASP A 809 -15.10 20.84 -0.53
CA ASP A 809 -16.44 20.76 -1.13
C ASP A 809 -16.95 19.31 -1.21
N THR A 810 -16.06 18.31 -1.41
CA THR A 810 -16.40 16.87 -1.28
C THR A 810 -16.80 16.51 0.15
N ALA A 811 -16.00 16.92 1.15
CA ALA A 811 -16.27 16.69 2.56
C ALA A 811 -17.58 17.37 2.99
N LYS A 812 -17.80 18.63 2.59
CA LYS A 812 -19.06 19.35 2.82
C LYS A 812 -20.23 18.62 2.20
N LYS A 813 -20.15 18.23 0.92
CA LYS A 813 -21.24 17.53 0.22
C LYS A 813 -21.62 16.21 0.90
N TRP A 814 -20.64 15.49 1.47
CA TRP A 814 -20.91 14.30 2.27
C TRP A 814 -21.60 14.65 3.59
N ILE A 815 -21.16 15.68 4.33
CA ILE A 815 -21.85 16.15 5.55
C ILE A 815 -23.31 16.55 5.25
N GLU A 816 -23.57 17.30 4.17
CA GLU A 816 -24.94 17.69 3.78
C GLU A 816 -25.82 16.47 3.46
N HIS A 817 -25.27 15.44 2.81
CA HIS A 817 -25.96 14.16 2.56
C HIS A 817 -26.25 13.43 3.88
N MET A 818 -25.25 13.30 4.76
CA MET A 818 -25.39 12.59 6.03
C MET A 818 -26.30 13.30 7.04
N LEU A 819 -26.41 14.63 6.98
CA LEU A 819 -27.38 15.41 7.77
C LEU A 819 -28.84 14.95 7.54
N SER A 820 -29.16 14.38 6.36
CA SER A 820 -30.51 13.86 6.08
C SER A 820 -30.92 12.67 6.95
N TYR A 821 -29.97 11.98 7.58
CA TYR A 821 -30.23 10.87 8.51
C TYR A 821 -30.27 11.29 9.99
N VAL A 822 -29.94 12.54 10.32
CA VAL A 822 -29.97 13.04 11.70
C VAL A 822 -31.41 13.18 12.19
N LYS A 823 -31.69 12.63 13.38
CA LYS A 823 -32.99 12.75 14.06
C LYS A 823 -32.75 13.16 15.52
N ASN A 824 -33.38 14.25 15.95
CA ASN A 824 -33.27 14.79 17.32
C ASN A 824 -31.82 15.06 17.80
N GLY A 825 -30.90 15.31 16.86
CA GLY A 825 -29.46 15.49 17.09
C GLY A 825 -28.63 14.20 17.18
N ILE A 826 -29.22 13.03 16.89
CA ILE A 826 -28.55 11.72 16.85
C ILE A 826 -28.51 11.21 15.41
N ILE A 827 -27.42 10.55 15.02
CA ILE A 827 -27.29 9.82 13.75
C ILE A 827 -26.96 8.35 14.03
N SER A 828 -27.77 7.45 13.49
CA SER A 828 -27.68 5.99 13.71
C SER A 828 -27.08 5.21 12.53
N LYS A 829 -26.44 5.93 11.60
CA LYS A 829 -25.84 5.39 10.38
C LYS A 829 -24.43 4.84 10.63
N ASP A 830 -24.38 3.58 11.07
CA ASP A 830 -23.14 2.81 11.16
C ASP A 830 -23.40 1.34 10.77
N SER A 831 -22.52 0.79 9.94
CA SER A 831 -22.69 -0.47 9.22
C SER A 831 -21.86 -1.60 9.83
N TYR A 832 -20.70 -1.27 10.41
CA TYR A 832 -19.70 -2.24 10.88
C TYR A 832 -19.60 -2.32 12.41
N GLY A 833 -19.82 -1.20 13.11
CA GLY A 833 -19.59 -1.06 14.54
C GLY A 833 -18.11 -0.88 14.89
N ASP A 834 -17.78 -1.09 16.16
CA ASP A 834 -16.39 -1.10 16.64
C ASP A 834 -15.70 -2.40 16.16
N TRP A 835 -15.29 -2.42 14.89
CA TRP A 835 -15.02 -3.65 14.16
C TRP A 835 -13.93 -4.52 14.83
N CYS A 836 -14.23 -5.81 14.99
CA CYS A 836 -13.33 -6.80 15.60
C CYS A 836 -12.92 -6.51 17.06
N VAL A 837 -13.86 -6.05 17.90
CA VAL A 837 -13.72 -6.14 19.38
C VAL A 837 -13.32 -7.58 19.77
N PRO A 838 -12.33 -7.80 20.66
CA PRO A 838 -11.95 -9.13 21.11
C PRO A 838 -13.14 -9.98 21.60
N PRO A 839 -13.48 -11.09 20.94
CA PRO A 839 -14.58 -11.96 21.36
C PRO A 839 -14.31 -12.66 22.69
N GLU A 840 -15.40 -13.08 23.33
CA GLU A 840 -15.42 -13.92 24.52
C GLU A 840 -14.99 -15.38 24.24
N ASP A 841 -15.18 -15.85 23.00
CA ASP A 841 -14.78 -17.16 22.50
C ASP A 841 -13.79 -17.00 21.33
N PRO A 842 -12.56 -17.54 21.42
CA PRO A 842 -11.52 -17.33 20.42
C PRO A 842 -11.76 -18.00 19.06
N VAL A 843 -12.82 -18.79 18.84
CA VAL A 843 -13.17 -19.23 17.47
C VAL A 843 -14.03 -18.21 16.69
N LEU A 844 -14.59 -17.21 17.37
CA LEU A 844 -15.48 -16.22 16.75
C LEU A 844 -14.69 -15.12 16.00
N ILE A 845 -15.31 -14.58 14.94
CA ILE A 845 -14.83 -13.36 14.26
C ILE A 845 -15.32 -12.09 15.02
N HIS A 846 -16.49 -12.17 15.64
CA HIS A 846 -17.11 -11.07 16.39
C HIS A 846 -17.69 -11.56 17.71
N THR A 847 -17.56 -10.73 18.75
CA THR A 847 -18.20 -10.91 20.07
C THR A 847 -19.71 -11.11 19.96
N LYS A 848 -20.30 -11.99 20.78
CA LYS A 848 -21.75 -12.06 21.00
C LYS A 848 -22.17 -11.49 22.36
N ASP A 849 -21.21 -11.23 23.23
CA ASP A 849 -21.41 -10.51 24.49
C ASP A 849 -21.83 -9.06 24.22
N THR A 850 -23.08 -8.71 24.55
CA THR A 850 -23.66 -7.37 24.37
C THR A 850 -23.03 -6.31 25.29
N ASN A 851 -22.25 -6.70 26.29
CA ASN A 851 -21.47 -5.78 27.13
C ASN A 851 -20.15 -5.35 26.47
N ARG A 852 -19.78 -5.96 25.33
CA ARG A 852 -18.61 -5.60 24.50
C ARG A 852 -18.97 -4.81 23.25
N ILE A 853 -20.22 -4.87 22.80
CA ILE A 853 -20.70 -4.21 21.58
C ILE A 853 -21.11 -2.77 21.91
N THR A 854 -20.36 -1.77 21.46
CA THR A 854 -20.77 -0.36 21.59
C THR A 854 -21.94 -0.03 20.64
N SER A 855 -22.92 0.77 21.10
CA SER A 855 -24.03 1.21 20.25
C SER A 855 -23.57 1.91 18.97
N LYS A 856 -24.05 1.42 17.82
CA LYS A 856 -23.83 2.00 16.49
C LYS A 856 -24.25 3.48 16.39
N ALA A 857 -25.30 3.88 17.09
CA ALA A 857 -25.74 5.27 17.13
C ALA A 857 -24.79 6.17 17.94
N LEU A 858 -24.12 5.61 18.96
CA LEU A 858 -23.06 6.30 19.69
C LEU A 858 -21.83 6.50 18.79
N LEU A 859 -21.37 5.43 18.11
CA LEU A 859 -20.21 5.48 17.22
C LEU A 859 -20.39 6.54 16.11
N ALA A 860 -21.49 6.45 15.35
CA ALA A 860 -21.82 7.41 14.30
C ALA A 860 -21.97 8.84 14.83
N THR A 861 -22.72 9.06 15.93
CA THR A 861 -22.95 10.42 16.45
C THR A 861 -21.65 11.03 17.01
N ALA A 862 -20.76 10.23 17.61
CA ALA A 862 -19.46 10.70 18.10
C ALA A 862 -18.53 11.11 16.94
N TYR A 863 -18.42 10.29 15.89
CA TYR A 863 -17.61 10.62 14.72
C TYR A 863 -18.17 11.80 13.92
N PHE A 864 -19.49 11.85 13.71
CA PHE A 864 -20.12 12.96 12.99
C PHE A 864 -19.95 14.30 13.73
N TYR A 865 -19.96 14.30 15.08
CA TYR A 865 -19.56 15.48 15.86
C TYR A 865 -18.09 15.88 15.61
N HIS A 866 -17.17 14.92 15.57
CA HIS A 866 -15.76 15.19 15.30
C HIS A 866 -15.55 15.80 13.90
N ASP A 867 -16.20 15.22 12.89
CA ASP A 867 -16.15 15.70 11.51
C ASP A 867 -16.72 17.12 11.37
N LEU A 868 -17.80 17.45 12.08
CA LEU A 868 -18.33 18.82 12.12
C LEU A 868 -17.34 19.81 12.75
N ARG A 869 -16.57 19.41 13.77
CA ARG A 869 -15.48 20.26 14.32
C ARG A 869 -14.29 20.39 13.37
N LEU A 870 -13.97 19.36 12.60
CA LEU A 870 -12.98 19.46 11.52
C LEU A 870 -13.47 20.39 10.40
N MET A 871 -14.73 20.28 9.98
CA MET A 871 -15.33 21.18 8.99
C MET A 871 -15.43 22.64 9.50
N GLN A 872 -15.72 22.86 10.78
CA GLN A 872 -15.61 24.19 11.43
C GLN A 872 -14.18 24.74 11.31
N LYS A 873 -13.15 23.92 11.60
CA LYS A 873 -11.73 24.28 11.45
C LYS A 873 -11.39 24.61 10.00
N TYR A 874 -11.78 23.77 9.04
CA TYR A 874 -11.51 23.98 7.62
C TYR A 874 -12.21 25.21 7.06
N ALA A 875 -13.48 25.43 7.41
CA ALA A 875 -14.23 26.61 7.03
C ALA A 875 -13.57 27.90 7.55
N THR A 876 -13.05 27.87 8.78
CA THR A 876 -12.27 28.97 9.36
C THR A 876 -10.95 29.20 8.58
N MET A 877 -10.19 28.13 8.31
CA MET A 877 -8.93 28.20 7.55
C MET A 877 -9.10 28.70 6.11
N LEU A 878 -10.25 28.43 5.48
CA LEU A 878 -10.57 28.82 4.11
C LEU A 878 -11.36 30.14 4.00
N GLY A 879 -11.53 30.88 5.11
CA GLY A 879 -12.23 32.18 5.09
C GLY A 879 -13.74 32.07 4.80
N LYS A 880 -14.38 30.96 5.20
CA LYS A 880 -15.82 30.68 5.02
C LYS A 880 -16.58 30.81 6.36
N PRO A 881 -16.77 32.03 6.93
CA PRO A 881 -17.28 32.21 8.30
C PRO A 881 -18.72 31.70 8.50
N ALA A 882 -19.58 31.78 7.48
CA ALA A 882 -20.96 31.27 7.57
C ALA A 882 -21.01 29.74 7.73
N ASP A 883 -20.17 29.01 6.97
CA ASP A 883 -20.00 27.57 7.13
C ASP A 883 -19.40 27.24 8.49
N ALA A 884 -18.38 27.98 8.94
CA ALA A 884 -17.75 27.77 10.24
C ALA A 884 -18.74 27.93 11.41
N ALA A 885 -19.59 28.96 11.37
CA ALA A 885 -20.64 29.18 12.35
C ALA A 885 -21.70 28.08 12.32
N ARG A 886 -22.15 27.66 11.13
CA ARG A 886 -23.13 26.57 10.98
C ARG A 886 -22.60 25.23 11.50
N PHE A 887 -21.36 24.85 11.15
CA PHE A 887 -20.77 23.60 11.62
C PHE A 887 -20.49 23.63 13.13
N ALA A 888 -20.14 24.80 13.69
CA ALA A 888 -20.06 24.96 15.14
C ALA A 888 -21.42 24.69 15.81
N GLN A 889 -22.48 25.36 15.37
CA GLN A 889 -23.83 25.19 15.90
C GLN A 889 -24.31 23.74 15.82
N LEU A 890 -24.18 23.09 14.65
CA LEU A 890 -24.57 21.68 14.48
C LEU A 890 -23.80 20.75 15.42
N ALA A 891 -22.50 20.99 15.62
CA ALA A 891 -21.70 20.21 16.57
C ALA A 891 -22.15 20.45 18.03
N ASP A 892 -22.50 21.67 18.41
CA ASP A 892 -23.01 21.98 19.75
C ASP A 892 -24.40 21.35 20.01
N GLU A 893 -25.30 21.39 19.03
CA GLU A 893 -26.61 20.71 19.06
C GLU A 893 -26.46 19.18 19.18
N ILE A 894 -25.56 18.58 18.39
CA ILE A 894 -25.29 17.14 18.41
C ILE A 894 -24.61 16.73 19.73
N LYS A 895 -23.67 17.53 20.28
CA LYS A 895 -23.09 17.27 21.61
C LYS A 895 -24.13 17.32 22.72
N ALA A 896 -25.09 18.24 22.64
CA ALA A 896 -26.20 18.31 23.60
C ALA A 896 -27.13 17.08 23.49
N ALA A 897 -27.42 16.62 22.26
CA ALA A 897 -28.20 15.41 22.04
C ALA A 897 -27.47 14.13 22.49
N PHE A 898 -26.20 13.96 22.12
CA PHE A 898 -25.35 12.83 22.50
C PHE A 898 -25.29 12.65 24.03
N ASN A 899 -25.12 13.75 24.77
CA ASN A 899 -25.08 13.74 26.25
C ASN A 899 -26.45 13.60 26.92
N ARG A 900 -27.55 13.74 26.19
CA ARG A 900 -28.91 13.45 26.66
C ARG A 900 -29.26 11.97 26.43
N GLU A 901 -28.81 11.41 25.31
CA GLU A 901 -29.10 10.04 24.88
C GLU A 901 -28.22 9.01 25.58
N PHE A 902 -26.89 9.24 25.64
CA PHE A 902 -25.93 8.19 25.97
C PHE A 902 -25.24 8.32 27.33
N LEU A 903 -25.26 9.49 28.00
CA LEU A 903 -24.58 9.67 29.29
C LEU A 903 -25.46 9.23 30.47
N ASP A 904 -25.16 8.06 31.03
CA ASP A 904 -25.65 7.65 32.35
C ASP A 904 -24.94 8.52 33.41
N ARG A 905 -25.63 9.53 33.93
CA ARG A 905 -25.07 10.50 34.91
C ARG A 905 -24.86 9.88 36.29
N ASP A 906 -25.67 8.90 36.67
CA ASP A 906 -25.58 8.26 37.98
C ASP A 906 -24.35 7.35 38.03
N ARG A 907 -24.16 6.50 37.02
CA ARG A 907 -22.96 5.65 36.88
C ARG A 907 -21.75 6.37 36.29
N ALA A 908 -21.95 7.55 35.69
CA ALA A 908 -20.94 8.32 34.95
C ALA A 908 -20.21 7.49 33.88
N ARG A 909 -20.98 6.92 32.95
CA ARG A 909 -20.48 6.15 31.80
C ARG A 909 -21.35 6.41 30.57
N TYR A 910 -20.84 6.05 29.39
CA TYR A 910 -21.61 6.15 28.16
C TYR A 910 -22.19 4.80 27.72
N ASP A 911 -23.50 4.76 27.44
CA ASP A 911 -24.22 3.57 26.96
C ASP A 911 -24.01 2.36 27.91
N ASN A 912 -23.71 1.17 27.39
CA ASN A 912 -23.36 -0.01 28.20
C ASN A 912 -22.05 0.14 29.01
N GLY A 913 -21.28 1.21 28.78
CA GLY A 913 -19.99 1.46 29.44
C GLY A 913 -18.84 0.63 28.88
N THR A 914 -18.88 0.27 27.59
CA THR A 914 -17.76 -0.31 26.84
C THR A 914 -16.49 0.56 26.89
N GLN A 915 -15.31 -0.03 26.67
CA GLN A 915 -14.08 0.78 26.58
C GLN A 915 -14.22 1.86 25.49
N THR A 916 -14.71 1.50 24.31
CA THR A 916 -14.91 2.39 23.17
C THR A 916 -15.92 3.51 23.42
N SER A 917 -17.05 3.25 24.11
CA SER A 917 -18.04 4.31 24.38
C SER A 917 -17.47 5.44 25.24
N CYS A 918 -16.68 5.10 26.27
CA CYS A 918 -15.99 6.08 27.09
C CYS A 918 -14.78 6.71 26.37
N VAL A 919 -14.01 5.94 25.59
CA VAL A 919 -12.85 6.44 24.82
C VAL A 919 -13.26 7.52 23.84
N LEU A 920 -14.27 7.29 22.98
CA LEU A 920 -14.70 8.28 21.98
C LEU A 920 -15.24 9.56 22.63
N ALA A 921 -16.03 9.41 23.70
CA ALA A 921 -16.58 10.56 24.41
C ALA A 921 -15.48 11.44 25.04
N LEU A 922 -14.42 10.83 25.57
CA LEU A 922 -13.24 11.51 26.11
C LEU A 922 -12.34 12.11 25.01
N ALA A 923 -12.09 11.36 23.93
CA ALA A 923 -11.23 11.75 22.81
C ALA A 923 -11.74 12.98 22.07
N PHE A 924 -13.05 13.01 21.76
CA PHE A 924 -13.68 14.12 21.05
C PHE A 924 -14.16 15.24 21.98
N GLY A 925 -13.92 15.15 23.29
CA GLY A 925 -14.34 16.16 24.26
C GLY A 925 -15.87 16.32 24.35
N LEU A 926 -16.61 15.22 24.16
CA LEU A 926 -18.06 15.18 24.30
C LEU A 926 -18.48 15.21 25.78
N VAL A 927 -17.67 14.62 26.68
CA VAL A 927 -17.99 14.59 28.12
C VAL A 927 -18.15 16.00 28.70
N PRO A 928 -19.21 16.28 29.48
CA PRO A 928 -19.28 17.47 30.33
C PRO A 928 -18.18 17.44 31.40
N GLU A 929 -17.58 18.58 31.73
CA GLU A 929 -16.38 18.63 32.56
C GLU A 929 -16.62 18.06 33.97
N GLU A 930 -17.83 18.24 34.52
CA GLU A 930 -18.22 17.71 35.83
C GLU A 930 -18.34 16.18 35.88
N PHE A 931 -18.39 15.51 34.71
CA PHE A 931 -18.35 14.05 34.59
C PHE A 931 -17.00 13.51 34.08
N ARG A 932 -16.13 14.36 33.51
CA ARG A 932 -14.90 13.94 32.82
C ARG A 932 -14.03 12.98 33.65
N ALA A 933 -13.74 13.35 34.91
CA ALA A 933 -12.93 12.55 35.80
C ALA A 933 -13.60 11.20 36.18
N ARG A 934 -14.93 11.17 36.34
CA ARG A 934 -15.69 9.96 36.67
C ARG A 934 -15.76 8.99 35.48
N VAL A 935 -16.01 9.50 34.27
CA VAL A 935 -16.03 8.71 33.03
C VAL A 935 -14.65 8.11 32.73
N PHE A 936 -13.58 8.87 33.00
CA PHE A 936 -12.22 8.33 32.89
C PHE A 936 -11.92 7.28 33.97
N ALA A 937 -12.37 7.48 35.22
CA ALA A 937 -12.24 6.47 36.27
C ALA A 937 -12.99 5.16 35.93
N HIS A 938 -14.19 5.24 35.35
CA HIS A 938 -14.92 4.05 34.84
C HIS A 938 -14.14 3.33 33.73
N LEU A 939 -13.56 4.06 32.77
CA LEU A 939 -12.72 3.46 31.72
C LEU A 939 -11.50 2.76 32.31
N VAL A 940 -10.82 3.38 33.28
CA VAL A 940 -9.65 2.83 33.96
C VAL A 940 -10.01 1.58 34.76
N ASP A 941 -11.06 1.63 35.58
CA ASP A 941 -11.56 0.47 36.34
C ASP A 941 -11.90 -0.70 35.40
N LYS A 942 -12.69 -0.45 34.34
CA LYS A 942 -13.04 -1.48 33.36
C LYS A 942 -11.82 -2.10 32.67
N ILE A 943 -10.75 -1.34 32.45
CA ILE A 943 -9.50 -1.90 31.92
C ILE A 943 -8.80 -2.74 33.00
N GLU A 944 -8.67 -2.24 34.24
CA GLU A 944 -7.86 -2.87 35.29
C GLU A 944 -8.55 -4.07 35.97
N THR A 945 -9.86 -4.03 36.19
CA THR A 945 -10.62 -5.06 36.92
C THR A 945 -11.34 -6.05 36.00
N GLU A 946 -12.20 -5.58 35.08
CA GLU A 946 -12.88 -6.46 34.11
C GLU A 946 -11.90 -7.01 33.06
N SER A 947 -11.14 -6.13 32.42
CA SER A 947 -10.26 -6.46 31.28
C SER A 947 -8.84 -6.86 31.70
N LYS A 948 -8.49 -6.77 33.00
CA LYS A 948 -7.19 -7.18 33.57
C LYS A 948 -5.98 -6.62 32.81
N GLY A 949 -6.03 -5.33 32.47
CA GLY A 949 -5.00 -4.61 31.73
C GLY A 949 -4.93 -4.93 30.23
N HIS A 950 -5.94 -5.57 29.65
CA HIS A 950 -5.99 -5.88 28.20
C HIS A 950 -6.86 -4.87 27.42
N ILE A 951 -6.62 -4.81 26.11
CA ILE A 951 -7.44 -4.04 25.17
C ILE A 951 -8.84 -4.69 25.03
N GLY A 952 -9.88 -3.87 25.09
CA GLY A 952 -11.28 -4.28 24.96
C GLY A 952 -12.03 -3.43 23.94
N THR A 953 -11.32 -2.98 22.92
CA THR A 953 -11.82 -2.16 21.80
C THR A 953 -11.58 -2.88 20.48
N GLY A 954 -12.47 -2.67 19.51
CA GLY A 954 -12.21 -2.92 18.10
C GLY A 954 -11.47 -1.75 17.44
N LEU A 955 -11.56 -1.68 16.12
CA LEU A 955 -10.94 -0.68 15.24
C LEU A 955 -11.24 0.78 15.63
N ILE A 956 -12.47 1.07 16.04
CA ILE A 956 -12.94 2.45 16.23
C ILE A 956 -12.48 2.99 17.59
N GLY A 957 -12.49 2.15 18.64
CA GLY A 957 -11.92 2.52 19.94
C GLY A 957 -10.39 2.49 19.96
N ALA A 958 -9.75 1.52 19.29
CA ALA A 958 -8.29 1.38 19.28
C ALA A 958 -7.59 2.60 18.66
N GLN A 959 -8.24 3.33 17.76
CA GLN A 959 -7.71 4.55 17.14
C GLN A 959 -7.56 5.74 18.10
N HIS A 960 -8.03 5.67 19.36
CA HIS A 960 -7.89 6.78 20.34
C HIS A 960 -7.50 6.35 21.75
N LEU A 961 -7.48 5.05 22.04
CA LEU A 961 -7.31 4.50 23.40
C LEU A 961 -5.98 4.91 24.05
N MET A 962 -4.85 4.77 23.34
CA MET A 962 -3.52 4.95 23.95
C MET A 962 -3.27 6.41 24.32
N ARG A 963 -3.77 7.34 23.51
CA ARG A 963 -3.73 8.79 23.78
C ARG A 963 -4.70 9.19 24.88
N VAL A 964 -5.95 8.74 24.86
CA VAL A 964 -6.93 9.02 25.93
C VAL A 964 -6.41 8.58 27.29
N LEU A 965 -5.79 7.41 27.40
CA LEU A 965 -5.12 6.97 28.62
C LEU A 965 -3.95 7.90 29.00
N SER A 966 -3.10 8.26 28.05
CA SER A 966 -1.86 9.01 28.31
C SER A 966 -2.08 10.51 28.63
N ASP A 967 -3.07 11.15 28.01
CA ASP A 967 -3.42 12.56 28.23
C ASP A 967 -4.16 12.78 29.55
N ASN A 968 -4.99 11.81 29.97
CA ASN A 968 -5.68 11.86 31.27
C ASN A 968 -4.87 11.21 32.41
N GLY A 969 -3.55 11.01 32.21
CA GLY A 969 -2.61 10.70 33.30
C GLY A 969 -2.33 9.23 33.58
N ARG A 970 -2.79 8.29 32.75
CA ARG A 970 -2.46 6.84 32.81
C ARG A 970 -1.63 6.33 31.61
N PRO A 971 -0.47 6.95 31.26
CA PRO A 971 0.41 6.40 30.20
C PRO A 971 1.03 5.05 30.59
N ASP A 972 1.09 4.74 31.90
CA ASP A 972 1.46 3.44 32.44
C ASP A 972 0.46 2.35 32.02
N LEU A 973 -0.85 2.64 32.05
CA LEU A 973 -1.88 1.68 31.65
C LEU A 973 -1.85 1.41 30.13
N ALA A 974 -1.58 2.45 29.33
CA ALA A 974 -1.30 2.28 27.90
C ALA A 974 -0.07 1.39 27.67
N TYR A 975 1.02 1.59 28.43
CA TYR A 975 2.20 0.71 28.37
C TYR A 975 1.89 -0.74 28.80
N THR A 976 1.06 -0.94 29.82
CA THR A 976 0.59 -2.28 30.24
C THR A 976 -0.13 -2.97 29.07
N ILE A 977 -1.14 -2.34 28.46
CA ILE A 977 -1.88 -2.88 27.31
C ILE A 977 -0.92 -3.23 26.16
N ALA A 978 0.01 -2.32 25.82
CA ALA A 978 1.00 -2.53 24.76
C ALA A 978 2.09 -3.58 25.07
N THR A 979 2.13 -4.13 26.29
CA THR A 979 3.14 -5.11 26.71
C THR A 979 2.58 -6.39 27.33
N GLN A 980 1.27 -6.61 27.27
CA GLN A 980 0.65 -7.92 27.53
C GLN A 980 1.18 -9.01 26.59
N LEU A 981 1.10 -10.26 27.04
CA LEU A 981 1.60 -11.45 26.33
C LEU A 981 0.50 -12.46 25.99
N ASP A 982 -0.58 -12.46 26.76
CA ASP A 982 -1.78 -13.29 26.63
C ASP A 982 -2.90 -12.56 25.86
N TYR A 983 -4.00 -13.29 25.62
CA TYR A 983 -5.08 -12.83 24.75
C TYR A 983 -6.06 -11.91 25.50
N PRO A 984 -6.49 -10.77 24.91
CA PRO A 984 -6.12 -10.21 23.60
C PRO A 984 -4.95 -9.21 23.66
N SER A 985 -3.88 -9.42 22.87
CA SER A 985 -2.77 -8.46 22.78
C SER A 985 -1.92 -8.64 21.52
N TRP A 986 -1.10 -7.63 21.20
CA TRP A 986 -0.05 -7.75 20.17
C TRP A 986 1.06 -8.73 20.59
N GLY A 987 1.32 -8.90 21.90
CA GLY A 987 2.25 -9.91 22.41
C GLY A 987 1.75 -11.33 22.19
N TYR A 988 0.44 -11.55 22.30
CA TYR A 988 -0.20 -12.82 21.94
C TYR A 988 0.05 -13.17 20.47
N MET A 989 -0.21 -12.25 19.53
CA MET A 989 0.07 -12.46 18.10
C MET A 989 1.55 -12.88 17.88
N ILE A 990 2.48 -12.18 18.54
CA ILE A 990 3.92 -12.47 18.47
C ILE A 990 4.27 -13.84 19.08
N SER A 991 3.60 -14.24 20.17
CA SER A 991 3.77 -15.58 20.78
C SER A 991 3.37 -16.71 19.83
N LYS A 992 2.40 -16.46 18.93
CA LYS A 992 1.97 -17.36 17.85
C LYS A 992 2.78 -17.19 16.55
N GLY A 993 3.87 -16.42 16.58
CA GLY A 993 4.82 -16.29 15.47
C GLY A 993 4.51 -15.20 14.45
N ALA A 994 3.62 -14.26 14.76
CA ALA A 994 3.30 -13.13 13.89
C ALA A 994 4.54 -12.27 13.56
N THR A 995 4.67 -11.88 12.29
CA THR A 995 5.71 -10.97 11.78
C THR A 995 5.12 -9.71 11.13
N THR A 996 3.81 -9.58 11.23
CA THR A 996 2.90 -8.52 10.76
C THR A 996 1.84 -8.33 11.87
N ILE A 997 0.91 -7.39 11.70
CA ILE A 997 -0.29 -7.29 12.56
C ILE A 997 -1.43 -8.08 11.90
N TRP A 998 -2.30 -8.68 12.72
CA TRP A 998 -3.43 -9.50 12.27
C TRP A 998 -4.73 -8.69 12.21
N GLU A 999 -5.70 -9.21 11.45
CA GLU A 999 -7.08 -8.70 11.41
C GLU A 999 -7.83 -8.98 12.72
N LEU A 1000 -7.53 -10.09 13.38
CA LEU A 1000 -8.19 -10.54 14.60
C LEU A 1000 -7.17 -10.79 15.72
N TRP A 1001 -7.53 -10.39 16.94
CA TRP A 1001 -6.74 -10.66 18.15
C TRP A 1001 -6.53 -12.17 18.40
N ASN A 1002 -7.48 -12.98 17.95
CA ASN A 1002 -7.55 -14.45 18.00
C ASN A 1002 -7.27 -15.09 16.62
N GLY A 1003 -6.50 -14.43 15.74
CA GLY A 1003 -6.26 -14.88 14.36
C GLY A 1003 -5.64 -16.28 14.18
N ASP A 1004 -5.12 -16.92 15.22
CA ASP A 1004 -4.67 -18.32 15.15
C ASP A 1004 -5.78 -19.37 15.31
N THR A 1005 -6.98 -18.95 15.75
CA THR A 1005 -8.11 -19.84 16.07
C THR A 1005 -9.45 -19.41 15.46
N ALA A 1006 -9.59 -18.15 15.03
CA ALA A 1006 -10.81 -17.63 14.40
C ALA A 1006 -11.14 -18.26 13.03
N ASP A 1007 -12.44 -18.28 12.70
CA ASP A 1007 -12.95 -18.80 11.43
C ASP A 1007 -12.27 -18.14 10.19
N PRO A 1008 -11.75 -18.94 9.23
CA PRO A 1008 -11.02 -18.43 8.06
C PRO A 1008 -11.85 -17.59 7.07
N ALA A 1009 -13.18 -17.49 7.22
CA ALA A 1009 -14.00 -16.62 6.38
C ALA A 1009 -13.57 -15.14 6.43
N MET A 1010 -12.93 -14.70 7.52
CA MET A 1010 -12.33 -13.37 7.66
C MET A 1010 -11.20 -13.40 8.70
N ASN A 1011 -10.01 -13.88 8.30
CA ASN A 1011 -8.87 -14.03 9.21
C ASN A 1011 -7.51 -13.78 8.49
N SER A 1012 -7.25 -12.54 8.10
CA SER A 1012 -5.99 -12.08 7.52
C SER A 1012 -4.88 -11.97 8.58
N HIS A 1013 -3.69 -12.50 8.27
CA HIS A 1013 -2.51 -12.37 9.12
C HIS A 1013 -1.64 -11.16 8.74
N ASN A 1014 -2.17 -10.25 7.90
CA ASN A 1014 -1.53 -9.01 7.49
C ASN A 1014 -2.56 -7.90 7.27
N HIS A 1015 -3.04 -7.29 8.35
CA HIS A 1015 -3.96 -6.16 8.38
C HIS A 1015 -3.34 -5.01 9.18
N VAL A 1016 -3.73 -3.76 8.91
CA VAL A 1016 -3.27 -2.60 9.69
C VAL A 1016 -4.22 -2.17 10.80
N MET A 1017 -5.49 -2.59 10.74
CA MET A 1017 -6.56 -1.92 11.47
C MET A 1017 -6.43 -2.06 13.00
N LEU A 1018 -5.90 -3.20 13.48
CA LEU A 1018 -5.61 -3.42 14.90
C LEU A 1018 -4.28 -2.80 15.39
N VAL A 1019 -3.68 -1.88 14.63
CA VAL A 1019 -2.61 -1.00 15.14
C VAL A 1019 -3.17 0.06 16.08
N GLY A 1020 -4.41 0.52 15.86
CA GLY A 1020 -5.00 1.62 16.63
C GLY A 1020 -4.15 2.89 16.56
N ASP A 1021 -4.04 3.65 17.66
CA ASP A 1021 -3.11 4.78 17.79
C ASP A 1021 -1.73 4.41 18.35
N LEU A 1022 -1.33 3.13 18.30
CA LEU A 1022 -0.07 2.65 18.88
C LEU A 1022 1.15 3.38 18.32
N ILE A 1023 1.24 3.60 16.99
CA ILE A 1023 2.39 4.31 16.40
C ILE A 1023 2.40 5.78 16.81
N ILE A 1024 1.23 6.43 16.83
CA ILE A 1024 1.08 7.81 17.32
C ILE A 1024 1.56 7.89 18.78
N TRP A 1025 1.21 6.93 19.62
CA TRP A 1025 1.66 6.84 21.01
C TRP A 1025 3.17 6.60 21.16
N LEU A 1026 3.75 5.68 20.36
CA LEU A 1026 5.20 5.42 20.38
C LEU A 1026 6.02 6.66 20.01
N PHE A 1027 5.56 7.48 19.05
CA PHE A 1027 6.25 8.71 18.65
C PHE A 1027 5.89 9.92 19.52
N GLU A 1028 4.61 10.29 19.63
CA GLU A 1028 4.18 11.53 20.30
C GLU A 1028 4.33 11.47 21.82
N TYR A 1029 4.30 10.28 22.44
CA TYR A 1029 4.30 10.12 23.91
C TYR A 1029 5.54 9.35 24.43
N MET A 1030 5.89 8.19 23.85
CA MET A 1030 7.05 7.42 24.34
C MET A 1030 8.38 8.03 23.91
N ALA A 1031 8.54 8.39 22.64
CA ALA A 1031 9.68 9.20 22.19
C ALA A 1031 9.52 10.68 22.52
N GLY A 1032 8.28 11.18 22.56
CA GLY A 1032 7.97 12.58 22.81
C GLY A 1032 8.28 13.48 21.63
N ILE A 1033 7.93 13.08 20.40
CA ILE A 1033 8.07 13.86 19.17
C ILE A 1033 6.68 14.05 18.55
N ALA A 1034 6.12 15.25 18.66
CA ALA A 1034 4.87 15.65 17.99
C ALA A 1034 5.04 17.02 17.31
N PRO A 1035 4.27 17.33 16.25
CA PRO A 1035 4.15 18.71 15.77
C PRO A 1035 3.34 19.54 16.77
N ASP A 1036 3.49 20.85 16.71
CA ASP A 1036 2.44 21.75 17.19
C ASP A 1036 1.26 21.74 16.19
N ASP A 1037 0.05 22.04 16.64
CA ASP A 1037 -1.09 22.23 15.74
C ASP A 1037 -1.09 23.64 15.11
N ASN A 1038 -0.39 24.61 15.73
CA ASN A 1038 -0.18 25.95 15.17
C ASN A 1038 1.14 26.58 15.65
N PRO A 1039 2.21 26.65 14.81
CA PRO A 1039 2.25 26.31 13.39
C PRO A 1039 2.49 24.80 13.12
N PRO A 1040 1.77 24.21 12.14
CA PRO A 1040 1.81 22.78 11.84
C PRO A 1040 3.09 22.33 11.12
N GLY A 1041 3.14 21.05 10.73
CA GLY A 1041 4.20 20.48 9.89
C GLY A 1041 5.56 20.40 10.59
N PHE A 1042 5.56 20.35 11.92
CA PHE A 1042 6.76 20.43 12.76
C PHE A 1042 7.54 21.76 12.63
N LYS A 1043 6.89 22.85 12.17
CA LYS A 1043 7.48 24.21 12.19
C LYS A 1043 7.73 24.68 13.62
N HIS A 1044 6.80 24.33 14.53
CA HIS A 1044 7.07 24.17 15.95
C HIS A 1044 6.90 22.69 16.34
N ILE A 1045 7.68 22.23 17.32
CA ILE A 1045 7.76 20.82 17.73
C ILE A 1045 7.47 20.71 19.22
N ILE A 1046 6.54 19.85 19.60
CA ILE A 1046 6.29 19.49 20.99
C ILE A 1046 7.20 18.31 21.34
N MET A 1047 8.23 18.60 22.14
CA MET A 1047 9.17 17.63 22.67
C MET A 1047 8.70 17.21 24.08
N ARG A 1048 7.95 16.12 24.20
CA ARG A 1048 7.21 15.76 25.44
C ARG A 1048 7.16 14.24 25.72
N PRO A 1049 8.23 13.62 26.24
CA PRO A 1049 8.22 12.20 26.59
C PRO A 1049 7.39 11.92 27.88
N HIS A 1050 6.81 10.73 27.94
CA HIS A 1050 6.08 10.18 29.10
C HIS A 1050 6.82 8.90 29.62
N PRO A 1051 7.85 9.03 30.50
CA PRO A 1051 8.75 7.91 30.82
C PRO A 1051 8.17 6.90 31.85
N VAL A 1052 7.27 6.03 31.39
CA VAL A 1052 6.64 4.93 32.14
C VAL A 1052 7.64 3.98 32.81
N GLU A 1053 7.20 3.27 33.86
CA GLU A 1053 7.97 2.17 34.47
C GLU A 1053 8.20 1.01 33.48
N GLY A 1054 9.13 0.10 33.77
CA GLY A 1054 9.61 -0.92 32.82
C GLY A 1054 10.55 -0.39 31.73
N LEU A 1055 10.29 0.79 31.16
CA LEU A 1055 11.16 1.42 30.16
C LEU A 1055 12.38 2.12 30.78
N ARG A 1056 13.56 1.70 30.36
CA ARG A 1056 14.87 2.28 30.70
C ARG A 1056 15.35 3.31 29.67
N PHE A 1057 14.96 3.16 28.40
CA PHE A 1057 15.25 4.13 27.35
C PHE A 1057 14.23 4.05 26.21
N VAL A 1058 14.08 5.17 25.49
CA VAL A 1058 13.51 5.25 24.13
C VAL A 1058 14.44 6.08 23.26
N LYS A 1059 14.63 5.65 22.01
CA LYS A 1059 15.35 6.34 20.95
C LYS A 1059 14.48 6.31 19.69
N ALA A 1060 14.14 7.47 19.16
CA ALA A 1060 13.43 7.60 17.90
C ALA A 1060 13.95 8.76 17.04
N THR A 1061 13.62 8.71 15.75
CA THR A 1061 13.90 9.75 14.76
C THR A 1061 12.71 9.92 13.84
N HIS A 1062 12.42 11.15 13.41
CA HIS A 1062 11.42 11.43 12.38
C HIS A 1062 11.95 12.52 11.44
N LYS A 1063 11.85 12.31 10.13
CA LYS A 1063 12.10 13.30 9.07
C LYS A 1063 10.82 14.08 8.82
N SER A 1064 10.72 15.28 9.37
CA SER A 1064 9.64 16.20 9.01
C SER A 1064 9.94 16.92 7.68
N PRO A 1065 9.01 17.73 7.13
CA PRO A 1065 9.28 18.57 5.96
C PRO A 1065 10.49 19.52 6.11
N TYR A 1066 10.93 19.79 7.35
CA TYR A 1066 12.08 20.64 7.66
C TYR A 1066 13.37 19.86 7.94
N GLY A 1067 13.34 18.51 7.97
CA GLY A 1067 14.50 17.65 8.17
C GLY A 1067 14.43 16.78 9.44
N LEU A 1068 15.58 16.32 9.89
CA LEU A 1068 15.68 15.29 10.95
C LEU A 1068 15.40 15.83 12.36
N ILE A 1069 14.31 15.35 12.95
CA ILE A 1069 14.01 15.41 14.38
C ILE A 1069 14.52 14.13 15.04
N ALA A 1070 15.08 14.23 16.24
CA ALA A 1070 15.47 13.06 17.04
C ALA A 1070 15.19 13.24 18.53
N SER A 1071 14.88 12.14 19.21
CA SER A 1071 14.72 12.07 20.66
C SER A 1071 15.35 10.77 21.18
N HIS A 1072 16.21 10.87 22.18
CA HIS A 1072 16.83 9.71 22.84
C HIS A 1072 16.97 9.99 24.34
N TRP A 1073 16.06 9.45 25.14
CA TRP A 1073 16.11 9.55 26.60
C TRP A 1073 16.49 8.23 27.26
N ARG A 1074 17.13 8.34 28.43
CA ARG A 1074 17.53 7.21 29.28
C ARG A 1074 17.26 7.55 30.74
N LYS A 1075 16.53 6.67 31.44
CA LYS A 1075 16.46 6.70 32.90
C LYS A 1075 17.71 6.04 33.48
N THR A 1076 18.29 6.67 34.49
CA THR A 1076 19.53 6.24 35.16
C THR A 1076 19.35 6.28 36.68
N LYS A 1077 20.30 5.76 37.45
CA LYS A 1077 20.31 5.92 38.93
C LYS A 1077 20.51 7.37 39.39
N ALA A 1078 20.88 8.29 38.50
CA ALA A 1078 21.15 9.70 38.78
C ALA A 1078 20.25 10.61 37.90
N GLY A 1079 18.98 10.20 37.75
CA GLY A 1079 17.97 10.94 37.00
C GLY A 1079 17.91 10.62 35.50
N PHE A 1080 17.47 11.61 34.72
CA PHE A 1080 17.01 11.49 33.32
C PHE A 1080 17.99 12.17 32.36
N ASP A 1081 18.64 11.39 31.48
CA ASP A 1081 19.57 11.88 30.44
C ASP A 1081 18.87 11.84 29.08
N TRP A 1082 18.63 13.01 28.47
CA TRP A 1082 17.85 13.15 27.24
C TRP A 1082 18.57 14.00 26.20
N ARG A 1083 18.75 13.43 25.01
CA ARG A 1083 19.30 14.11 23.84
C ARG A 1083 18.20 14.33 22.82
N ILE A 1084 18.10 15.55 22.30
CA ILE A 1084 17.19 15.91 21.21
C ILE A 1084 17.93 16.57 20.06
N THR A 1085 17.39 16.43 18.85
CA THR A 1085 17.77 17.20 17.67
C THR A 1085 16.53 17.89 17.10
N VAL A 1086 16.64 19.18 16.83
CA VAL A 1086 15.63 20.05 16.24
C VAL A 1086 16.19 20.56 14.90
N PRO A 1087 15.54 20.34 13.75
CA PRO A 1087 16.10 20.73 12.45
C PRO A 1087 16.19 22.26 12.27
N PRO A 1088 17.11 22.77 11.44
CA PRO A 1088 17.15 24.19 11.09
C PRO A 1088 15.82 24.70 10.54
N ASN A 1089 15.55 25.99 10.76
CA ASN A 1089 14.30 26.67 10.42
C ASN A 1089 13.06 26.30 11.26
N THR A 1090 13.19 25.45 12.29
CA THR A 1090 12.12 25.16 13.27
C THR A 1090 12.52 25.53 14.71
N THR A 1091 11.57 25.36 15.63
CA THR A 1091 11.72 25.57 17.08
C THR A 1091 11.02 24.45 17.84
N ALA A 1092 11.32 24.26 19.14
CA ALA A 1092 10.66 23.24 19.95
C ALA A 1092 10.36 23.71 21.38
N THR A 1093 9.20 23.31 21.91
CA THR A 1093 8.89 23.40 23.34
C THR A 1093 9.18 22.05 23.99
N VAL A 1094 10.13 22.05 24.93
CA VAL A 1094 10.75 20.88 25.56
C VAL A 1094 10.24 20.73 26.99
N PHE A 1095 9.51 19.65 27.24
CA PHE A 1095 8.95 19.29 28.55
C PHE A 1095 9.88 18.26 29.20
N VAL A 1096 10.81 18.72 30.03
CA VAL A 1096 11.80 17.86 30.71
C VAL A 1096 11.18 17.30 32.00
N PRO A 1097 11.09 15.96 32.19
CA PRO A 1097 10.64 15.35 33.44
C PRO A 1097 11.60 15.69 34.60
N ALA A 1098 11.11 16.42 35.61
CA ALA A 1098 11.87 16.90 36.76
C ALA A 1098 10.93 17.45 37.86
N THR A 1099 11.33 17.35 39.13
CA THR A 1099 10.59 17.93 40.27
C THR A 1099 11.00 19.37 40.59
N ASP A 1100 12.28 19.75 40.47
CA ASP A 1100 12.75 21.14 40.54
C ASP A 1100 13.53 21.52 39.25
N PRO A 1101 13.13 22.57 38.50
CA PRO A 1101 13.90 23.10 37.37
C PRO A 1101 15.37 23.42 37.68
N LYS A 1102 15.73 23.71 38.94
CA LYS A 1102 17.12 23.94 39.38
C LYS A 1102 18.02 22.69 39.25
N GLN A 1103 17.44 21.49 39.29
CA GLN A 1103 18.17 20.22 39.14
C GLN A 1103 18.55 19.92 37.68
N ILE A 1104 18.06 20.73 36.73
CA ILE A 1104 18.23 20.50 35.29
C ILE A 1104 19.48 21.22 34.78
N THR A 1105 20.27 20.50 33.99
CA THR A 1105 21.36 21.05 33.19
C THR A 1105 21.13 20.86 31.70
N VAL A 1106 21.58 21.80 30.89
CA VAL A 1106 21.69 21.67 29.43
C VAL A 1106 23.17 21.73 29.06
N ASP A 1107 23.65 20.68 28.39
CA ASP A 1107 25.06 20.48 28.02
C ASP A 1107 26.05 20.64 29.20
N GLY A 1108 25.59 20.34 30.43
CA GLY A 1108 26.38 20.45 31.66
C GLY A 1108 26.34 21.81 32.38
N LYS A 1109 25.63 22.82 31.85
CA LYS A 1109 25.38 24.11 32.52
C LYS A 1109 23.96 24.16 33.10
N SER A 1110 23.71 24.91 34.17
CA SER A 1110 22.35 25.05 34.73
C SER A 1110 21.36 25.56 33.67
N ALA A 1111 20.22 24.89 33.54
CA ALA A 1111 19.19 25.20 32.56
C ALA A 1111 18.51 26.56 32.80
N LEU A 1112 18.62 27.11 34.01
CA LEU A 1112 18.08 28.43 34.39
C LEU A 1112 19.08 29.59 34.17
N GLN A 1113 20.36 29.28 33.91
CA GLN A 1113 21.44 30.27 33.78
C GLN A 1113 22.04 30.35 32.37
N THR A 1114 21.68 29.41 31.49
CA THR A 1114 22.21 29.34 30.12
C THR A 1114 21.34 30.13 29.14
N THR A 1115 21.96 30.84 28.19
CA THR A 1115 21.27 31.52 27.08
C THR A 1115 20.94 30.59 25.91
N VAL A 1116 21.34 29.31 25.99
CA VAL A 1116 21.15 28.28 24.96
C VAL A 1116 19.68 27.83 24.84
N VAL A 1117 18.94 27.88 25.96
CA VAL A 1117 17.52 27.54 26.05
C VAL A 1117 16.82 28.65 26.85
N ARG A 1118 15.51 28.83 26.65
CA ARG A 1118 14.70 29.74 27.47
C ARG A 1118 13.77 28.95 28.38
N PHE A 1119 13.93 29.05 29.69
CA PHE A 1119 12.91 28.53 30.62
C PHE A 1119 11.59 29.29 30.45
N ILE A 1120 10.47 28.57 30.47
CA ILE A 1120 9.12 29.12 30.28
C ILE A 1120 8.32 29.02 31.58
N ARG A 1121 8.22 27.82 32.17
CA ARG A 1121 7.48 27.55 33.41
C ARG A 1121 7.86 26.20 34.02
N ALA A 1122 7.49 26.01 35.28
CA ALA A 1122 7.36 24.68 35.88
C ALA A 1122 5.91 24.18 35.72
N GLU A 1123 5.74 22.86 35.67
CA GLU A 1123 4.48 22.12 35.67
C GLU A 1123 4.63 20.95 36.65
N PRO A 1124 3.54 20.31 37.12
CA PRO A 1124 3.64 19.11 37.97
C PRO A 1124 4.53 18.02 37.33
N GLY A 1125 5.68 17.76 37.96
CA GLY A 1125 6.67 16.78 37.48
C GLY A 1125 7.44 17.15 36.21
N ARG A 1126 7.33 18.39 35.70
CA ARG A 1126 7.95 18.84 34.44
C ARG A 1126 8.49 20.26 34.50
N ALA A 1127 9.57 20.52 33.77
CA ALA A 1127 10.06 21.87 33.48
C ALA A 1127 9.99 22.14 31.98
N VAL A 1128 9.44 23.30 31.60
CA VAL A 1128 9.16 23.65 30.21
C VAL A 1128 10.17 24.67 29.70
N PHE A 1129 10.83 24.35 28.59
CA PHE A 1129 11.81 25.21 27.92
C PHE A 1129 11.44 25.44 26.45
N LEU A 1130 11.78 26.60 25.91
CA LEU A 1130 11.76 26.89 24.47
C LEU A 1130 13.20 26.80 23.93
N VAL A 1131 13.37 26.10 22.82
CA VAL A 1131 14.64 25.99 22.08
C VAL A 1131 14.46 26.29 20.60
N GLY A 1132 15.53 26.75 19.95
CA GLY A 1132 15.62 26.78 18.49
C GLY A 1132 16.16 25.46 17.94
N SER A 1133 16.65 25.52 16.71
CA SER A 1133 17.27 24.39 16.03
C SER A 1133 18.66 24.02 16.56
N GLY A 1134 19.06 22.77 16.33
CA GLY A 1134 20.32 22.17 16.74
C GLY A 1134 20.13 20.93 17.62
N THR A 1135 21.24 20.39 18.12
CA THR A 1135 21.25 19.26 19.05
C THR A 1135 21.45 19.76 20.48
N TYR A 1136 20.73 19.19 21.47
CA TYR A 1136 20.78 19.58 22.89
C TYR A 1136 20.84 18.33 23.77
N ARG A 1137 21.51 18.41 24.93
CA ARG A 1137 21.45 17.37 25.98
C ARG A 1137 20.94 17.93 27.30
N PHE A 1138 19.74 17.53 27.68
CA PHE A 1138 19.15 17.81 28.99
C PHE A 1138 19.51 16.69 29.97
N ILE A 1139 19.86 17.05 31.21
CA ILE A 1139 20.02 16.12 32.32
C ILE A 1139 19.30 16.68 33.53
N ALA A 1140 18.25 16.01 34.00
CA ALA A 1140 17.64 16.23 35.31
C ALA A 1140 18.19 15.19 36.30
N ARG A 1141 18.38 15.55 37.57
CA ARG A 1141 19.00 14.71 38.62
C ARG A 1141 18.09 14.53 39.83
#